data_AF-A0A9E3F3F7-F1
#
_entry.id   AF-A0A9E3F3F7-F1
#
_cell.length_a   1.000
_cell.length_b   1.000
_cell.length_c   1.000
_cell.angle_alpha   90.00
_cell.angle_beta   90.00
_cell.angle_gamma   90.00
#
_symmetry.space_group_name_H-M   'P 1'
#
loop_
_entity.id
_entity.type
_entity.pdbx_description
1 polymer ?
#
loop_
_entity_poly.entity_id
_entity_poly.type
_entity_poly.pdbx_seq_one_letter_code
_entity_poly.pdbx_strand_id
1 'polypeptide(L)'
;MVETDATGASAGTIFPQQQSDNRTRQLEETWLRLFRELRGPVDSTLLGGLSAGDVAYRLGELVHNYFRTRGVTLTSFELRRIVAELLANHERGWPTLKPAAEPSVPPSNLVDFVDGDPDARAVREAATLSPEATAAQPAEPPAIEAPPSPLVDLAPRPTPPGPTSSPSAAARTRPTSRRRATRDLPPPSEGKETLTPEQLASMEAAAADAANVVFGAEESAAEQAPAAPGVAAPAESQSDEIAAETALVAITAAWERRRAANPPPASRAELGRWVSQTTGEALTDTGLRIGAAERGRLEQLIVDDVFGLGAIEPLLRDIDVTSIMINGPDTVFVERRGSIERAGGFRDAAHLDTVLDRLVRFAGKSNAGAARTLIEGRLPDASRFVIVWPPLAPSGPHCTITRRAAPTAALDDLVGRDALSQPMAALLRAAARGRLNILVSGRAESGRTTMLSALARAIAPPERLVTVERRPELRLDLGNVVSLVAPEAGPEMVPAIDLSLAIAAASRLRPDRLVIDGLGNGAVAALVSLIDGGRDGVIASCEASSPRVALEELARLVATSESHETVATAQRRIAGAFDLVVHLEAFRDGTRRVTHIAEVAGADGESIVARDLFLLKPNGPAGSFVITGHRPAFLPRLARLGLDQGLFDAI
;
A
#
# COMPACT_ATOMS: atom_id res chain seq x y z
N MET A 1 31.30 9.59 40.13
CA MET A 1 31.57 8.19 39.72
C MET A 1 31.52 7.35 40.98
N VAL A 2 30.76 6.26 40.98
CA VAL A 2 30.70 5.31 42.09
C VAL A 2 31.30 4.01 41.56
N GLU A 3 32.37 3.53 42.18
CA GLU A 3 32.93 2.23 41.86
C GLU A 3 31.94 1.14 42.25
N THR A 4 31.73 0.20 41.33
CA THR A 4 30.88 -0.98 41.54
C THR A 4 31.80 -2.18 41.70
N ASP A 5 31.64 -2.89 42.82
CA ASP A 5 32.24 -4.19 43.02
C ASP A 5 31.21 -5.12 43.66
N ALA A 6 31.20 -6.39 43.24
CA ALA A 6 30.27 -7.47 43.59
C ALA A 6 28.82 -7.43 43.03
N THR A 7 28.63 -8.18 41.93
CA THR A 7 27.45 -9.06 41.67
C THR A 7 26.04 -8.47 41.63
N GLY A 8 25.87 -7.31 41.00
CA GLY A 8 24.57 -6.87 40.43
C GLY A 8 24.79 -6.28 39.04
N ALA A 9 23.83 -6.43 38.11
CA ALA A 9 23.95 -5.82 36.79
C ALA A 9 24.05 -4.29 36.92
N SER A 10 25.10 -3.69 36.36
CA SER A 10 25.26 -2.22 36.38
C SER A 10 24.09 -1.55 35.67
N ALA A 11 23.70 -0.34 36.08
CA ALA A 11 22.50 0.28 35.55
C ALA A 11 22.55 0.52 34.02
N GLY A 12 23.73 0.85 33.48
CA GLY A 12 24.01 0.88 32.03
C GLY A 12 23.97 -0.47 31.31
N THR A 13 23.93 -1.60 32.03
CA THR A 13 23.62 -2.93 31.46
C THR A 13 22.11 -3.08 31.21
N ILE A 14 21.27 -2.44 32.02
CA ILE A 14 19.79 -2.52 31.97
C ILE A 14 19.22 -1.49 31.00
N PHE A 15 19.67 -0.24 31.10
CA PHE A 15 19.25 0.86 30.23
C PHE A 15 20.31 1.11 29.13
N PRO A 16 20.03 0.79 27.84
CA PRO A 16 20.96 1.09 26.76
C PRO A 16 21.10 2.62 26.61
N GLN A 17 22.34 3.10 26.45
CA GLN A 17 22.61 4.54 26.31
C GLN A 17 21.89 5.14 25.10
N GLN A 18 20.92 6.02 25.36
CA GLN A 18 20.08 6.67 24.35
C GLN A 18 19.97 8.18 24.63
N GLN A 19 20.80 8.95 23.91
CA GLN A 19 20.62 10.36 23.51
C GLN A 19 20.12 11.42 24.53
N SER A 20 20.22 11.19 25.85
CA SER A 20 20.41 12.30 26.81
C SER A 20 21.03 11.83 28.12
N ASP A 21 22.09 12.51 28.55
CA ASP A 21 22.76 12.26 29.84
C ASP A 21 21.80 12.39 31.03
N ASN A 22 20.83 13.32 30.94
CA ASN A 22 19.95 13.64 32.06
C ASN A 22 18.83 12.60 32.27
N ARG A 23 18.14 12.14 31.20
CA ARG A 23 17.13 11.05 31.31
C ARG A 23 17.79 9.76 31.79
N THR A 24 18.99 9.46 31.28
CA THR A 24 19.72 8.25 31.66
C THR A 24 20.06 8.28 33.16
N ARG A 25 20.64 9.37 33.68
CA ARG A 25 20.89 9.52 35.13
C ARG A 25 19.62 9.43 35.97
N GLN A 26 18.51 10.05 35.54
CA GLN A 26 17.23 9.95 36.26
C GLN A 26 16.67 8.51 36.29
N LEU A 27 16.82 7.74 35.20
CA LEU A 27 16.46 6.31 35.16
C LEU A 27 17.33 5.49 36.13
N GLU A 28 18.65 5.70 36.11
CA GLU A 28 19.60 4.99 36.98
C GLU A 28 19.37 5.31 38.46
N GLU A 29 19.18 6.59 38.82
CA GLU A 29 18.87 7.01 40.19
C GLU A 29 17.52 6.46 40.67
N THR A 30 16.49 6.47 39.81
CA THR A 30 15.16 5.94 40.15
C THR A 30 15.19 4.42 40.31
N TRP A 31 15.97 3.70 39.49
CA TRP A 31 16.20 2.26 39.63
C TRP A 31 16.90 1.92 40.97
N LEU A 32 17.98 2.63 41.31
CA LEU A 32 18.72 2.44 42.57
C LEU A 32 17.91 2.85 43.83
N ARG A 33 16.84 3.64 43.68
CA ARG A 33 15.86 3.89 44.75
C ARG A 33 14.76 2.83 44.78
N LEU A 34 14.23 2.40 43.63
CA LEU A 34 13.25 1.31 43.55
C LEU A 34 13.76 0.06 44.27
N PHE A 35 15.02 -0.31 44.03
CA PHE A 35 15.66 -1.46 44.67
C PHE A 35 15.68 -1.37 46.21
N ARG A 36 15.85 -0.17 46.77
CA ARG A 36 15.87 0.07 48.22
C ARG A 36 14.47 0.17 48.84
N GLU A 37 13.54 0.81 48.14
CA GLU A 37 12.22 1.16 48.68
C GLU A 37 11.15 0.08 48.42
N LEU A 38 11.26 -0.70 47.34
CA LEU A 38 10.24 -1.69 46.95
C LEU A 38 10.63 -3.15 47.23
N ARG A 39 11.75 -3.41 47.92
CA ARG A 39 12.16 -4.79 48.26
C ARG A 39 11.07 -5.61 48.96
N GLY A 40 10.45 -5.06 50.01
CA GLY A 40 9.36 -5.73 50.73
C GLY A 40 8.12 -6.01 49.87
N PRO A 41 7.56 -5.02 49.14
CA PRO A 41 6.49 -5.22 48.18
C PRO A 41 6.79 -6.19 47.02
N VAL A 42 8.05 -6.27 46.58
CA VAL A 42 8.48 -7.22 45.54
C VAL A 42 8.58 -8.63 46.11
N ASP A 43 9.24 -8.81 47.27
CA ASP A 43 9.33 -10.10 47.96
C ASP A 43 7.93 -10.65 48.32
N SER A 44 6.97 -9.80 48.75
CA SER A 44 5.60 -10.24 49.03
C SER A 44 4.78 -10.59 47.77
N THR A 45 5.07 -9.96 46.63
CA THR A 45 4.46 -10.30 45.34
C THR A 45 4.99 -11.64 44.82
N LEU A 46 6.27 -11.93 45.05
CA LEU A 46 6.95 -13.15 44.61
C LEU A 46 6.63 -14.37 45.48
N LEU A 47 6.56 -14.20 46.81
CA LEU A 47 6.26 -15.27 47.76
C LEU A 47 4.75 -15.55 47.92
N GLY A 48 3.88 -14.79 47.25
CA GLY A 48 2.42 -14.83 47.43
C GLY A 48 1.68 -16.05 46.86
N GLY A 49 2.38 -17.09 46.38
CA GLY A 49 1.75 -18.29 45.80
C GLY A 49 0.98 -18.05 44.50
N LEU A 50 1.27 -16.95 43.81
CA LEU A 50 0.59 -16.51 42.59
C LEU A 50 1.08 -17.25 41.34
N SER A 51 0.27 -17.24 40.26
CA SER A 51 0.74 -17.77 38.96
C SER A 51 1.83 -16.88 38.37
N ALA A 52 2.70 -17.44 37.53
CA ALA A 52 3.78 -16.68 36.89
C ALA A 52 3.27 -15.47 36.07
N GLY A 53 2.06 -15.55 35.51
CA GLY A 53 1.41 -14.43 34.82
C GLY A 53 0.98 -13.31 35.77
N ASP A 54 0.38 -13.66 36.91
CA ASP A 54 -0.06 -12.69 37.93
C ASP A 54 1.12 -11.99 38.60
N VAL A 55 2.22 -12.73 38.86
CA VAL A 55 3.48 -12.19 39.35
C VAL A 55 4.03 -11.15 38.37
N ALA A 56 4.12 -11.48 37.08
CA ALA A 56 4.61 -10.58 36.05
C ALA A 56 3.73 -9.32 35.90
N TYR A 57 2.39 -9.47 35.96
CA TYR A 57 1.46 -8.35 35.92
C TYR A 57 1.65 -7.40 37.11
N ARG A 58 1.63 -7.93 38.34
CA ARG A 58 1.73 -7.13 39.57
C ARG A 58 3.08 -6.42 39.69
N LEU A 59 4.19 -7.10 39.35
CA LEU A 59 5.51 -6.45 39.30
C LEU A 59 5.56 -5.35 38.23
N GLY A 60 4.91 -5.58 37.08
CA GLY A 60 4.74 -4.58 36.03
C GLY A 60 4.04 -3.31 36.52
N GLU A 61 2.90 -3.44 37.20
CA GLU A 61 2.20 -2.30 37.80
C GLU A 61 3.03 -1.60 38.89
N LEU A 62 3.66 -2.36 39.79
CA LEU A 62 4.48 -1.83 40.88
C LEU A 62 5.61 -0.94 40.35
N VAL A 63 6.36 -1.46 39.36
CA VAL A 63 7.46 -0.73 38.70
C VAL A 63 6.93 0.46 37.91
N HIS A 64 5.87 0.29 37.11
CA HIS A 64 5.30 1.37 36.30
C HIS A 64 4.84 2.55 37.17
N ASN A 65 4.09 2.28 38.25
CA ASN A 65 3.59 3.30 39.16
C ASN A 65 4.73 3.98 39.94
N TYR A 66 5.76 3.25 40.36
CA TYR A 66 6.90 3.81 41.08
C TYR A 66 7.74 4.79 40.24
N PHE A 67 7.99 4.45 38.96
CA PHE A 67 8.71 5.34 38.05
C PHE A 67 7.84 6.53 37.63
N ARG A 68 6.55 6.31 37.32
CA ARG A 68 5.61 7.36 36.93
C ARG A 68 5.42 8.43 38.01
N THR A 69 5.34 8.02 39.28
CA THR A 69 5.23 8.97 40.42
C THR A 69 6.49 9.81 40.66
N ARG A 70 7.64 9.42 40.07
CA ARG A 70 8.91 10.17 40.09
C ARG A 70 9.18 10.93 38.78
N GLY A 71 8.16 11.08 37.92
CA GLY A 71 8.25 11.83 36.67
C GLY A 71 8.95 11.10 35.53
N VAL A 72 9.25 9.80 35.67
CA VAL A 72 9.99 9.03 34.67
C VAL A 72 9.04 8.09 33.92
N THR A 73 8.96 8.26 32.59
CA THR A 73 8.19 7.38 31.72
C THR A 73 9.06 6.21 31.21
N LEU A 74 8.58 5.00 31.46
CA LEU A 74 9.17 3.75 30.98
C LEU A 74 8.52 3.30 29.67
N THR A 75 9.34 2.95 28.69
CA THR A 75 8.92 2.17 27.51
C THR A 75 8.57 0.72 27.91
N SER A 76 7.79 0.03 27.08
CA SER A 76 7.47 -1.39 27.26
C SER A 76 8.71 -2.30 27.21
N PHE A 77 9.85 -1.83 26.70
CA PHE A 77 11.12 -2.55 26.76
C PHE A 77 11.81 -2.36 28.12
N GLU A 78 12.00 -1.10 28.54
CA GLU A 78 12.60 -0.76 29.85
C GLU A 78 11.82 -1.41 31.00
N LEU A 79 10.48 -1.35 30.99
CA LEU A 79 9.62 -1.97 32.01
C LEU A 79 9.82 -3.50 32.08
N ARG A 80 9.78 -4.20 30.94
CA ARG A 80 9.97 -5.66 30.90
C ARG A 80 11.36 -6.06 31.40
N ARG A 81 12.38 -5.25 31.12
CA ARG A 81 13.74 -5.52 31.56
C ARG A 81 13.93 -5.32 33.06
N ILE A 82 13.32 -4.27 33.63
CA ILE A 82 13.29 -4.06 35.08
C ILE A 82 12.59 -5.24 35.79
N VAL A 83 11.43 -5.69 35.28
CA VAL A 83 10.71 -6.84 35.87
C VAL A 83 11.52 -8.14 35.77
N ALA A 84 12.18 -8.39 34.63
CA ALA A 84 13.06 -9.56 34.46
C ALA A 84 14.26 -9.54 35.42
N GLU A 85 14.85 -8.36 35.66
CA GLU A 85 15.99 -8.21 36.59
C GLU A 85 15.53 -8.37 38.06
N LEU A 86 14.33 -7.93 38.43
CA LEU A 86 13.76 -8.18 39.77
C LEU A 86 13.51 -9.68 40.00
N LEU A 87 13.00 -10.40 38.99
CA LEU A 87 12.84 -11.86 39.04
C LEU A 87 14.18 -12.58 39.19
N ALA A 88 15.18 -12.23 38.37
CA ALA A 88 16.52 -12.82 38.43
C ALA A 88 17.24 -12.57 39.76
N ASN A 89 17.02 -11.41 40.40
CA ASN A 89 17.60 -11.10 41.72
C ASN A 89 16.90 -11.84 42.87
N HIS A 90 15.64 -12.22 42.72
CA HIS A 90 14.98 -13.10 43.70
C HIS A 90 15.55 -14.52 43.66
N GLU A 91 15.80 -15.06 42.46
CA GLU A 91 16.42 -16.39 42.28
C GLU A 91 17.89 -16.44 42.75
N ARG A 92 18.64 -15.34 42.59
CA ARG A 92 20.07 -15.26 42.90
C ARG A 92 20.40 -14.71 44.31
N GLY A 93 19.41 -14.15 44.98
CA GLY A 93 19.58 -13.37 46.19
C GLY A 93 19.91 -11.90 45.92
N TRP A 94 19.32 -11.01 46.72
CA TRP A 94 19.46 -9.56 46.58
C TRP A 94 20.89 -9.06 46.85
N PRO A 95 21.53 -8.30 45.92
CA PRO A 95 22.86 -7.74 46.15
C PRO A 95 22.94 -6.75 47.33
N THR A 96 24.06 -6.79 48.05
CA THR A 96 24.32 -5.97 49.25
C THR A 96 24.86 -4.58 48.90
N LEU A 97 23.96 -3.58 48.85
CA LEU A 97 24.35 -2.18 48.72
C LEU A 97 25.02 -1.67 50.02
N LYS A 98 26.25 -1.15 49.92
CA LYS A 98 26.88 -0.39 51.01
C LYS A 98 26.01 0.84 51.36
N PRO A 99 25.80 1.18 52.63
CA PRO A 99 25.20 2.45 53.00
C PRO A 99 26.09 3.60 52.52
N ALA A 100 25.48 4.64 51.95
CA ALA A 100 26.19 5.87 51.62
C ALA A 100 26.67 6.55 52.91
N ALA A 101 27.89 7.09 52.89
CA ALA A 101 28.39 7.88 54.01
C ALA A 101 27.46 9.07 54.27
N GLU A 102 27.06 9.27 55.53
CA GLU A 102 26.19 10.38 55.91
C GLU A 102 26.91 11.72 55.66
N PRO A 103 26.30 12.67 54.92
CA PRO A 103 26.80 14.03 54.88
C PRO A 103 26.59 14.68 56.26
N SER A 104 27.65 15.24 56.84
CA SER A 104 27.64 15.88 58.15
C SER A 104 26.64 17.05 58.20
N VAL A 105 25.63 16.96 59.07
CA VAL A 105 24.61 17.99 59.30
C VAL A 105 25.03 18.90 60.46
N PRO A 106 25.15 20.23 60.27
CA PRO A 106 25.25 21.18 61.39
C PRO A 106 23.89 21.32 62.10
N PRO A 107 23.85 21.69 63.39
CA PRO A 107 22.76 21.31 64.27
C PRO A 107 21.40 21.98 63.97
N SER A 108 20.38 21.12 64.03
CA SER A 108 18.97 21.34 64.42
C SER A 108 18.42 22.78 64.51
N ASN A 109 17.29 22.98 63.83
CA ASN A 109 16.14 23.66 64.42
C ASN A 109 14.88 22.87 64.08
N LEU A 110 14.60 21.85 64.90
CA LEU A 110 13.30 21.23 65.03
C LEU A 110 12.56 21.94 66.17
N VAL A 111 11.30 22.33 65.96
CA VAL A 111 10.39 22.74 67.03
C VAL A 111 9.11 21.93 66.86
N ASP A 112 8.77 21.20 67.92
CA ASP A 112 7.67 20.23 67.95
C ASP A 112 6.28 20.87 68.08
N PHE A 113 5.24 20.07 67.83
CA PHE A 113 3.84 20.41 68.08
C PHE A 113 3.53 20.57 69.58
N VAL A 114 2.90 21.69 69.97
CA VAL A 114 2.05 21.82 71.17
C VAL A 114 0.89 22.79 70.88
N ASP A 115 -0.28 22.52 71.44
CA ASP A 115 -1.52 23.33 71.34
C ASP A 115 -1.43 24.74 71.97
N GLY A 116 -2.25 25.68 71.48
CA GLY A 116 -2.63 26.89 72.25
C GLY A 116 -2.93 28.17 71.45
N ASP A 117 -4.21 28.50 71.30
CA ASP A 117 -4.72 29.89 71.17
C ASP A 117 -4.61 30.57 72.58
N PRO A 118 -4.51 31.93 72.79
CA PRO A 118 -5.08 32.96 71.90
C PRO A 118 -4.37 34.34 71.79
N ASP A 119 -4.90 35.14 70.86
CA ASP A 119 -5.05 36.61 70.88
C ASP A 119 -3.84 37.59 70.76
N ALA A 120 -4.20 38.81 70.31
CA ALA A 120 -3.55 40.10 70.55
C ALA A 120 -2.23 40.52 69.86
N ARG A 121 -2.40 41.23 68.73
CA ARG A 121 -2.09 42.69 68.55
C ARG A 121 -0.65 43.24 68.67
N ALA A 122 -0.36 44.16 67.73
CA ALA A 122 0.54 45.33 67.86
C ALA A 122 2.07 45.02 67.84
N VAL A 123 2.98 45.90 67.42
CA VAL A 123 2.88 47.25 66.82
C VAL A 123 4.16 47.59 66.03
N ARG A 124 4.05 48.51 65.05
CA ARG A 124 4.98 49.61 64.61
C ARG A 124 6.38 49.68 65.26
N GLU A 125 7.47 50.19 64.68
CA GLU A 125 7.77 51.34 63.78
C GLU A 125 9.32 51.31 63.57
N ALA A 126 10.05 52.04 62.71
CA ALA A 126 9.78 53.13 61.77
C ALA A 126 10.79 53.04 60.58
N ALA A 127 10.40 53.34 59.34
CA ALA A 127 10.73 54.57 58.60
C ALA A 127 12.24 54.89 58.51
N THR A 128 12.88 54.82 57.34
CA THR A 128 12.85 55.85 56.27
C THR A 128 13.69 55.34 55.07
N LEU A 129 13.63 55.82 53.81
CA LEU A 129 12.94 56.94 53.13
C LEU A 129 12.56 56.50 51.67
N SER A 130 11.94 57.38 50.89
CA SER A 130 11.70 57.32 49.42
C SER A 130 11.45 58.77 48.94
N PRO A 131 11.34 59.13 47.63
CA PRO A 131 11.26 58.29 46.41
C PRO A 131 12.14 58.74 45.21
N GLU A 132 12.15 57.97 44.10
CA GLU A 132 11.90 58.55 42.76
C GLU A 132 11.47 57.53 41.68
N ALA A 133 10.50 57.99 40.88
CA ALA A 133 9.85 57.53 39.64
C ALA A 133 10.30 56.28 38.81
N THR A 134 9.28 55.44 38.55
CA THR A 134 8.85 54.92 37.22
C THR A 134 9.53 53.67 36.61
N ALA A 135 8.69 52.82 35.99
CA ALA A 135 8.98 51.44 35.59
C ALA A 135 9.33 51.25 34.09
N ALA A 136 10.03 50.15 33.79
CA ALA A 136 10.20 49.58 32.45
C ALA A 136 10.24 48.03 32.51
N GLN A 137 9.87 47.38 31.40
CA GLN A 137 9.65 45.92 31.29
C GLN A 137 10.95 45.12 31.00
N PRO A 138 10.97 43.78 31.24
CA PRO A 138 12.14 42.94 31.04
C PRO A 138 12.39 42.56 29.56
N ALA A 139 13.65 42.30 29.21
CA ALA A 139 14.12 42.13 27.84
C ALA A 139 14.32 40.66 27.38
N GLU A 140 14.22 40.44 26.07
CA GLU A 140 14.52 39.18 25.37
C GLU A 140 16.03 39.02 25.03
N PRO A 141 16.54 37.79 24.85
CA PRO A 141 17.92 37.52 24.41
C PRO A 141 18.11 37.62 22.88
N PRO A 142 19.36 37.81 22.38
CA PRO A 142 19.61 38.29 21.02
C PRO A 142 19.69 37.21 19.93
N ALA A 143 19.44 37.63 18.68
CA ALA A 143 19.58 36.83 17.46
C ALA A 143 21.03 36.76 16.93
N ILE A 144 21.34 35.71 16.16
CA ILE A 144 22.64 35.50 15.51
C ILE A 144 22.54 35.83 14.02
N GLU A 145 23.41 36.70 13.52
CA GLU A 145 23.49 37.06 12.10
C GLU A 145 24.12 35.96 11.22
N ALA A 146 23.71 35.92 9.95
CA ALA A 146 24.34 35.14 8.89
C ALA A 146 24.94 36.07 7.81
N PRO A 147 26.09 35.74 7.19
CA PRO A 147 26.79 36.63 6.27
C PRO A 147 26.11 36.75 4.88
N PRO A 148 26.25 37.89 4.18
CA PRO A 148 25.54 38.16 2.94
C PRO A 148 26.16 37.48 1.70
N SER A 149 25.30 37.11 0.74
CA SER A 149 25.69 36.71 -0.61
C SER A 149 25.68 37.92 -1.57
N PRO A 150 26.57 37.96 -2.59
CA PRO A 150 26.69 39.11 -3.47
C PRO A 150 25.53 39.20 -4.48
N LEU A 151 24.90 40.37 -4.56
CA LEU A 151 23.93 40.73 -5.59
C LEU A 151 24.61 40.95 -6.94
N VAL A 152 24.06 40.35 -8.01
CA VAL A 152 24.36 40.73 -9.39
C VAL A 152 23.27 41.69 -9.85
N ASP A 153 23.67 42.91 -10.20
CA ASP A 153 22.78 43.99 -10.64
C ASP A 153 22.37 43.78 -12.11
N LEU A 154 21.07 43.85 -12.40
CA LEU A 154 20.50 43.56 -13.72
C LEU A 154 19.46 44.62 -14.09
N ALA A 155 19.87 45.57 -14.93
CA ALA A 155 19.05 46.68 -15.39
C ALA A 155 17.78 46.22 -16.14
N PRO A 156 16.66 46.98 -16.04
CA PRO A 156 15.39 46.59 -16.63
C PRO A 156 15.40 46.67 -18.17
N ARG A 157 14.86 45.63 -18.82
CA ARG A 157 14.62 45.63 -20.27
C ARG A 157 13.30 46.35 -20.62
N PRO A 158 13.21 47.03 -21.79
CA PRO A 158 12.03 47.78 -22.18
C PRO A 158 10.85 46.90 -22.57
N THR A 159 9.63 47.44 -22.41
CA THR A 159 8.36 46.81 -22.77
C THR A 159 8.14 46.75 -24.30
N PRO A 160 7.46 45.71 -24.82
CA PRO A 160 7.08 45.65 -26.23
C PRO A 160 5.89 46.57 -26.54
N PRO A 161 5.80 47.16 -27.75
CA PRO A 161 4.70 48.03 -28.14
C PRO A 161 3.41 47.23 -28.43
N GLY A 162 2.26 47.83 -28.10
CA GLY A 162 0.94 47.26 -28.41
C GLY A 162 0.58 47.34 -29.91
N PRO A 163 -0.41 46.56 -30.36
CA PRO A 163 -0.79 46.48 -31.77
C PRO A 163 -1.43 47.78 -32.27
N THR A 164 -0.88 48.32 -33.36
CA THR A 164 -1.42 49.47 -34.09
C THR A 164 -2.67 49.10 -34.88
N SER A 165 -3.57 50.07 -35.05
CA SER A 165 -4.86 49.90 -35.71
C SER A 165 -4.87 50.40 -37.16
N SER A 166 -5.92 49.99 -37.91
CA SER A 166 -6.44 50.64 -39.14
C SER A 166 -5.75 50.28 -40.48
N PRO A 167 -6.44 50.42 -41.64
CA PRO A 167 -7.89 50.32 -41.90
C PRO A 167 -8.25 49.55 -43.21
N SER A 168 -9.55 49.56 -43.57
CA SER A 168 -10.06 49.50 -44.97
C SER A 168 -10.10 48.12 -45.66
N ALA A 169 -11.01 47.80 -46.60
CA ALA A 169 -12.42 48.14 -46.81
C ALA A 169 -12.94 47.24 -47.97
N ALA A 170 -14.25 46.96 -48.01
CA ALA A 170 -15.10 46.93 -49.22
C ALA A 170 -16.34 46.05 -49.01
N ALA A 171 -17.52 46.66 -49.10
CA ALA A 171 -18.77 45.94 -49.28
C ALA A 171 -18.98 45.58 -50.77
N ARG A 172 -19.68 44.47 -51.03
CA ARG A 172 -20.51 44.25 -52.23
C ARG A 172 -21.55 43.15 -51.94
N THR A 173 -22.78 43.58 -51.60
CA THR A 173 -24.01 43.43 -52.42
C THR A 173 -24.69 42.06 -52.38
N ARG A 174 -25.90 42.04 -51.78
CA ARG A 174 -26.92 40.98 -51.90
C ARG A 174 -27.42 40.86 -53.34
N PRO A 175 -28.11 39.75 -53.66
CA PRO A 175 -29.53 39.93 -53.98
C PRO A 175 -30.51 39.08 -53.14
N THR A 176 -31.68 39.67 -52.95
CA THR A 176 -33.00 39.08 -52.64
C THR A 176 -33.44 38.03 -53.68
N SER A 177 -34.40 37.11 -53.47
CA SER A 177 -35.24 36.71 -52.32
C SER A 177 -36.09 35.48 -52.71
N ARG A 178 -36.54 34.66 -51.74
CA ARG A 178 -37.89 34.07 -51.77
C ARG A 178 -38.36 33.57 -50.39
N ARG A 179 -39.62 33.88 -50.06
CA ARG A 179 -40.33 33.51 -48.81
C ARG A 179 -41.03 32.16 -48.95
N ARG A 180 -41.01 31.34 -47.89
CA ARG A 180 -42.11 30.58 -47.24
C ARG A 180 -41.50 29.52 -46.31
N ALA A 181 -42.06 29.15 -45.16
CA ALA A 181 -43.14 29.75 -44.37
C ALA A 181 -42.90 29.40 -42.89
N THR A 182 -43.33 30.25 -41.96
CA THR A 182 -43.27 29.99 -40.52
C THR A 182 -44.35 28.99 -40.10
N ARG A 183 -44.03 28.13 -39.13
CA ARG A 183 -45.02 27.40 -38.34
C ARG A 183 -44.52 27.36 -36.89
N ASP A 184 -45.27 28.02 -36.01
CA ASP A 184 -44.89 28.21 -34.61
C ASP A 184 -44.94 26.89 -33.82
N LEU A 185 -44.03 26.74 -32.85
CA LEU A 185 -44.11 25.73 -31.78
C LEU A 185 -44.60 26.39 -30.48
N PRO A 186 -45.50 25.75 -29.71
CA PRO A 186 -45.88 26.20 -28.37
C PRO A 186 -44.83 25.83 -27.30
N PRO A 187 -44.84 26.50 -26.13
CA PRO A 187 -43.91 26.26 -25.02
C PRO A 187 -44.22 24.96 -24.24
N PRO A 188 -43.29 24.46 -23.40
CA PRO A 188 -43.45 23.19 -22.70
C PRO A 188 -44.44 23.26 -21.54
N SER A 189 -45.19 22.18 -21.33
CA SER A 189 -46.12 21.97 -20.21
C SER A 189 -45.53 21.01 -19.18
N GLU A 190 -45.59 21.38 -17.90
CA GLU A 190 -45.31 20.46 -16.80
C GLU A 190 -46.42 19.40 -16.69
N GLY A 191 -46.05 18.14 -16.42
CA GLY A 191 -47.00 17.05 -16.21
C GLY A 191 -46.34 15.87 -15.50
N LYS A 192 -46.83 15.53 -14.31
CA LYS A 192 -46.50 14.27 -13.62
C LYS A 192 -47.40 13.18 -14.17
N GLU A 193 -46.83 12.11 -14.73
CA GLU A 193 -47.58 10.89 -15.04
C GLU A 193 -47.38 9.87 -13.91
N THR A 194 -48.51 9.44 -13.33
CA THR A 194 -48.57 8.35 -12.34
C THR A 194 -49.11 7.11 -13.06
N LEU A 195 -48.39 5.98 -12.98
CA LEU A 195 -48.81 4.73 -13.62
C LEU A 195 -50.14 4.20 -13.06
N THR A 196 -50.97 3.59 -13.91
CA THR A 196 -52.28 3.07 -13.51
C THR A 196 -52.21 1.65 -12.93
N PRO A 197 -53.20 1.21 -12.13
CA PRO A 197 -53.17 -0.11 -11.48
C PRO A 197 -53.07 -1.30 -12.44
N GLU A 198 -53.62 -1.21 -13.65
CA GLU A 198 -53.54 -2.27 -14.67
C GLU A 198 -52.11 -2.43 -15.25
N GLN A 199 -51.31 -1.36 -15.23
CA GLN A 199 -49.91 -1.40 -15.67
C GLN A 199 -49.01 -2.10 -14.63
N LEU A 200 -49.33 -1.98 -13.34
CA LEU A 200 -48.66 -2.78 -12.29
C LEU A 200 -49.05 -4.27 -12.37
N ALA A 201 -50.33 -4.58 -12.58
CA ALA A 201 -50.80 -5.96 -12.66
C ALA A 201 -50.15 -6.76 -13.82
N SER A 202 -49.87 -6.10 -14.96
CA SER A 202 -49.16 -6.74 -16.08
C SER A 202 -47.67 -7.00 -15.80
N MET A 203 -47.06 -6.30 -14.84
CA MET A 203 -45.66 -6.51 -14.46
C MET A 203 -45.50 -7.65 -13.43
N GLU A 204 -46.46 -7.82 -12.51
CA GLU A 204 -46.45 -8.95 -11.56
C GLU A 204 -46.69 -10.31 -12.25
N ALA A 205 -47.51 -10.35 -13.31
CA ALA A 205 -47.71 -11.57 -14.10
C ALA A 205 -46.46 -12.04 -14.87
N ALA A 206 -45.52 -11.14 -15.19
CA ALA A 206 -44.29 -11.46 -15.91
C ALA A 206 -43.13 -11.91 -14.98
N ALA A 207 -43.27 -11.75 -13.66
CA ALA A 207 -42.24 -12.10 -12.68
C ALA A 207 -42.39 -13.52 -12.09
N ALA A 208 -43.50 -14.21 -12.36
CA ALA A 208 -43.85 -15.50 -11.76
C ALA A 208 -43.34 -16.75 -12.52
N ASP A 209 -42.82 -16.59 -13.74
CA ASP A 209 -42.46 -17.71 -14.64
C ASP A 209 -40.94 -18.01 -14.70
N ALA A 210 -40.17 -17.48 -13.72
CA ALA A 210 -38.71 -17.57 -13.68
C ALA A 210 -38.18 -18.38 -12.48
N ALA A 211 -38.97 -19.32 -11.93
CA ALA A 211 -38.63 -20.03 -10.71
C ALA A 211 -39.13 -21.50 -10.64
N ASN A 212 -38.89 -22.31 -11.69
CA ASN A 212 -38.92 -23.78 -11.54
C ASN A 212 -38.32 -24.54 -12.75
N VAL A 213 -37.09 -25.07 -12.62
CA VAL A 213 -36.70 -26.35 -13.24
C VAL A 213 -35.68 -27.05 -12.32
N VAL A 214 -36.05 -28.24 -11.84
CA VAL A 214 -35.16 -29.19 -11.14
C VAL A 214 -34.67 -30.24 -12.13
N PHE A 215 -33.51 -30.85 -11.84
CA PHE A 215 -32.96 -31.99 -12.57
C PHE A 215 -34.00 -33.08 -12.91
N GLY A 216 -34.05 -33.48 -14.18
CA GLY A 216 -34.69 -34.71 -14.65
C GLY A 216 -33.87 -35.26 -15.81
N ALA A 217 -33.47 -36.53 -15.72
CA ALA A 217 -32.77 -37.25 -16.77
C ALA A 217 -33.75 -38.18 -17.49
N GLU A 218 -33.67 -38.27 -18.83
CA GLU A 218 -34.16 -39.42 -19.58
C GLU A 218 -33.54 -39.49 -20.99
N GLU A 219 -33.61 -40.68 -21.60
CA GLU A 219 -32.81 -41.09 -22.76
C GLU A 219 -33.46 -40.84 -24.14
N SER A 220 -32.59 -40.86 -25.17
CA SER A 220 -32.85 -41.40 -26.51
C SER A 220 -33.91 -40.76 -27.43
N ALA A 221 -33.44 -40.16 -28.53
CA ALA A 221 -33.63 -40.74 -29.87
C ALA A 221 -32.66 -40.09 -30.88
N ALA A 222 -32.25 -40.84 -31.92
CA ALA A 222 -31.19 -40.42 -32.84
C ALA A 222 -31.71 -39.80 -34.14
N GLU A 223 -30.98 -38.82 -34.67
CA GLU A 223 -31.01 -38.48 -36.10
C GLU A 223 -29.58 -38.16 -36.58
N GLN A 224 -29.16 -38.78 -37.68
CA GLN A 224 -27.76 -38.79 -38.13
C GLN A 224 -27.53 -37.87 -39.34
N ALA A 225 -26.50 -37.03 -39.27
CA ALA A 225 -25.94 -36.27 -40.40
C ALA A 225 -24.39 -36.33 -40.34
N PRO A 226 -23.68 -36.17 -41.48
CA PRO A 226 -22.45 -36.93 -41.73
C PRO A 226 -21.17 -36.38 -41.09
N ALA A 227 -20.22 -37.28 -40.88
CA ALA A 227 -18.97 -37.05 -40.18
C ALA A 227 -17.95 -36.18 -40.94
N ALA A 228 -17.38 -35.20 -40.23
CA ALA A 228 -16.06 -34.64 -40.51
C ALA A 228 -14.97 -35.54 -39.86
N PRO A 229 -13.73 -35.58 -40.39
CA PRO A 229 -12.69 -36.47 -39.88
C PRO A 229 -12.30 -36.11 -38.44
N GLY A 230 -12.40 -37.08 -37.54
CA GLY A 230 -12.16 -36.88 -36.12
C GLY A 230 -10.70 -36.53 -35.80
N VAL A 231 -10.49 -35.39 -35.15
CA VAL A 231 -9.30 -35.17 -34.34
C VAL A 231 -9.48 -35.99 -33.06
N ALA A 232 -8.73 -37.08 -32.93
CA ALA A 232 -8.71 -37.87 -31.70
C ALA A 232 -8.13 -37.02 -30.56
N ALA A 233 -8.92 -36.79 -29.51
CA ALA A 233 -8.38 -36.31 -28.23
C ALA A 233 -7.55 -37.45 -27.58
N PRO A 234 -6.41 -37.13 -26.93
CA PRO A 234 -5.49 -38.16 -26.49
C PRO A 234 -5.97 -38.86 -25.21
N ALA A 235 -6.14 -40.18 -25.27
CA ALA A 235 -6.38 -41.03 -24.10
C ALA A 235 -5.10 -41.26 -23.25
N GLU A 236 -3.94 -40.84 -23.75
CA GLU A 236 -2.64 -41.01 -23.10
C GLU A 236 -2.49 -40.11 -21.85
N SER A 237 -3.04 -38.87 -21.90
CA SER A 237 -2.80 -37.85 -20.87
C SER A 237 -3.26 -38.24 -19.46
N GLN A 238 -4.41 -38.90 -19.30
CA GLN A 238 -4.89 -39.35 -17.99
C GLN A 238 -4.07 -40.52 -17.42
N SER A 239 -3.51 -41.36 -18.30
CA SER A 239 -2.69 -42.50 -17.89
C SER A 239 -1.35 -42.03 -17.30
N ASP A 240 -0.74 -41.04 -17.95
CA ASP A 240 0.52 -40.43 -17.50
C ASP A 240 0.33 -39.60 -16.23
N GLU A 241 -0.80 -38.90 -16.08
CA GLU A 241 -1.12 -38.09 -14.89
C GLU A 241 -1.30 -38.95 -13.64
N ILE A 242 -2.05 -40.06 -13.74
CA ILE A 242 -2.21 -41.05 -12.65
C ILE A 242 -0.86 -41.71 -12.31
N ALA A 243 -0.03 -41.99 -13.31
CA ALA A 243 1.32 -42.54 -13.10
C ALA A 243 2.25 -41.55 -12.39
N ALA A 244 2.17 -40.26 -12.72
CA ALA A 244 2.93 -39.19 -12.08
C ALA A 244 2.49 -38.95 -10.62
N GLU A 245 1.19 -38.95 -10.34
CA GLU A 245 0.66 -38.82 -8.98
C GLU A 245 1.07 -40.02 -8.10
N THR A 246 0.93 -41.24 -8.63
CA THR A 246 1.38 -42.47 -7.95
C THR A 246 2.90 -42.46 -7.71
N ALA A 247 3.68 -41.98 -8.68
CA ALA A 247 5.13 -41.82 -8.52
C ALA A 247 5.48 -40.78 -7.45
N LEU A 248 4.79 -39.63 -7.40
CA LEU A 248 5.01 -38.63 -6.35
C LEU A 248 4.77 -39.20 -4.95
N VAL A 249 3.69 -39.98 -4.76
CA VAL A 249 3.42 -40.68 -3.49
C VAL A 249 4.54 -41.65 -3.14
N ALA A 250 4.98 -42.49 -4.08
CA ALA A 250 6.04 -43.46 -3.87
C ALA A 250 7.40 -42.82 -3.52
N ILE A 251 7.79 -41.77 -4.27
CA ILE A 251 9.04 -41.03 -4.06
C ILE A 251 8.97 -40.28 -2.72
N THR A 252 7.85 -39.65 -2.39
CA THR A 252 7.66 -38.97 -1.09
C THR A 252 7.80 -39.97 0.06
N ALA A 253 7.15 -41.14 -0.01
CA ALA A 253 7.28 -42.16 1.03
C ALA A 253 8.73 -42.69 1.18
N ALA A 254 9.46 -42.86 0.07
CA ALA A 254 10.88 -43.24 0.11
C ALA A 254 11.76 -42.15 0.71
N TRP A 255 11.52 -40.89 0.33
CA TRP A 255 12.14 -39.70 0.90
C TRP A 255 11.94 -39.62 2.42
N GLU A 256 10.71 -39.86 2.91
CA GLU A 256 10.40 -39.82 4.33
C GLU A 256 11.08 -40.93 5.13
N ARG A 257 11.14 -42.16 4.60
CA ARG A 257 11.93 -43.23 5.21
C ARG A 257 13.41 -42.87 5.27
N ARG A 258 13.97 -42.29 4.20
CA ARG A 258 15.40 -41.96 4.13
C ARG A 258 15.79 -40.80 5.06
N ARG A 259 14.98 -39.74 5.14
CA ARG A 259 15.20 -38.59 6.06
C ARG A 259 15.07 -38.94 7.54
N ALA A 260 14.25 -39.96 7.87
CA ALA A 260 14.12 -40.45 9.24
C ALA A 260 15.34 -41.30 9.65
N ALA A 261 15.95 -42.02 8.71
CA ALA A 261 17.16 -42.82 8.96
C ALA A 261 18.46 -41.99 8.93
N ASN A 262 18.55 -40.96 8.07
CA ASN A 262 19.72 -40.10 7.94
C ASN A 262 19.30 -38.63 7.73
N PRO A 263 19.92 -37.65 8.41
CA PRO A 263 19.59 -36.25 8.20
C PRO A 263 19.92 -35.81 6.76
N PRO A 264 19.11 -34.92 6.16
CA PRO A 264 19.33 -34.44 4.80
C PRO A 264 20.65 -33.63 4.67
N PRO A 265 21.32 -33.66 3.51
CA PRO A 265 22.51 -32.85 3.26
C PRO A 265 22.25 -31.34 3.40
N ALA A 266 23.21 -30.62 3.97
CA ALA A 266 23.10 -29.18 4.19
C ALA A 266 23.28 -28.33 2.91
N SER A 267 23.88 -28.87 1.84
CA SER A 267 24.02 -28.16 0.56
C SER A 267 22.95 -28.59 -0.45
N ARG A 268 22.42 -27.61 -1.21
CA ARG A 268 21.40 -27.86 -2.25
C ARG A 268 21.88 -28.81 -3.35
N ALA A 269 23.18 -28.79 -3.66
CA ALA A 269 23.79 -29.66 -4.68
C ALA A 269 23.94 -31.12 -4.22
N GLU A 270 24.26 -31.35 -2.94
CA GLU A 270 24.26 -32.71 -2.37
C GLU A 270 22.84 -33.23 -2.18
N LEU A 271 21.92 -32.38 -1.73
CA LEU A 271 20.51 -32.74 -1.63
C LEU A 271 19.94 -33.17 -2.99
N GLY A 272 20.19 -32.41 -4.07
CA GLY A 272 19.72 -32.78 -5.40
C GLY A 272 20.18 -34.17 -5.84
N ARG A 273 21.45 -34.53 -5.60
CA ARG A 273 21.97 -35.88 -5.84
C ARG A 273 21.28 -36.93 -4.97
N TRP A 274 21.04 -36.62 -3.70
CA TRP A 274 20.42 -37.51 -2.72
C TRP A 274 18.94 -37.78 -3.04
N VAL A 275 18.19 -36.76 -3.43
CA VAL A 275 16.81 -36.86 -3.92
C VAL A 275 16.76 -37.66 -5.21
N SER A 276 17.66 -37.41 -6.16
CA SER A 276 17.68 -38.15 -7.42
C SER A 276 18.02 -39.63 -7.24
N GLN A 277 18.94 -39.97 -6.33
CA GLN A 277 19.20 -41.36 -5.95
C GLN A 277 17.96 -42.01 -5.33
N THR A 278 17.33 -41.35 -4.33
CA THR A 278 16.13 -41.85 -3.65
C THR A 278 14.96 -42.05 -4.60
N THR A 279 14.82 -41.16 -5.59
CA THR A 279 13.80 -41.24 -6.65
C THR A 279 14.06 -42.43 -7.57
N GLY A 280 15.31 -42.66 -7.96
CA GLY A 280 15.69 -43.84 -8.75
C GLY A 280 15.41 -45.16 -8.02
N GLU A 281 15.73 -45.23 -6.73
CA GLU A 281 15.43 -46.37 -5.87
C GLU A 281 13.90 -46.60 -5.77
N ALA A 282 13.14 -45.56 -5.43
CA ALA A 282 11.68 -45.64 -5.28
C ALA A 282 10.93 -46.08 -6.54
N LEU A 283 11.33 -45.57 -7.71
CA LEU A 283 10.75 -45.96 -9.00
C LEU A 283 11.12 -47.40 -9.38
N THR A 284 12.32 -47.86 -9.01
CA THR A 284 12.76 -49.24 -9.24
C THR A 284 11.97 -50.22 -8.35
N ASP A 285 11.84 -49.91 -7.06
CA ASP A 285 11.12 -50.75 -6.07
C ASP A 285 9.62 -50.89 -6.41
N THR A 286 9.02 -49.86 -7.00
CA THR A 286 7.60 -49.84 -7.38
C THR A 286 7.33 -50.28 -8.83
N GLY A 287 8.37 -50.44 -9.65
CA GLY A 287 8.25 -50.75 -11.08
C GLY A 287 7.69 -49.60 -11.93
N LEU A 288 7.50 -48.40 -11.36
CA LEU A 288 6.93 -47.24 -12.04
C LEU A 288 7.92 -46.66 -13.05
N ARG A 289 7.40 -46.22 -14.20
CA ARG A 289 8.15 -45.55 -15.27
C ARG A 289 7.54 -44.20 -15.55
N ILE A 290 8.35 -43.15 -15.38
CA ILE A 290 8.00 -41.77 -15.70
C ILE A 290 9.07 -41.17 -16.62
N GLY A 291 8.69 -40.19 -17.45
CA GLY A 291 9.61 -39.50 -18.34
C GLY A 291 10.69 -38.72 -17.58
N ALA A 292 11.86 -38.52 -18.20
CA ALA A 292 12.99 -37.83 -17.55
C ALA A 292 12.66 -36.39 -17.13
N ALA A 293 11.81 -35.69 -17.89
CA ALA A 293 11.35 -34.34 -17.55
C ALA A 293 10.44 -34.35 -16.30
N GLU A 294 9.48 -35.28 -16.22
CA GLU A 294 8.58 -35.40 -15.07
C GLU A 294 9.34 -35.83 -13.81
N ARG A 295 10.27 -36.79 -13.95
CA ARG A 295 11.19 -37.15 -12.87
C ARG A 295 11.94 -35.93 -12.34
N GLY A 296 12.50 -35.09 -13.21
CA GLY A 296 13.19 -33.86 -12.81
C GLY A 296 12.27 -32.87 -12.09
N ARG A 297 11.00 -32.76 -12.51
CA ARG A 297 9.98 -31.95 -11.85
C ARG A 297 9.66 -32.47 -10.44
N LEU A 298 9.44 -33.78 -10.27
CA LEU A 298 9.17 -34.39 -8.96
C LEU A 298 10.38 -34.29 -8.01
N GLU A 299 11.60 -34.50 -8.52
CA GLU A 299 12.84 -34.29 -7.75
C GLU A 299 12.98 -32.83 -7.29
N GLN A 300 12.65 -31.86 -8.14
CA GLN A 300 12.71 -30.45 -7.81
C GLN A 300 11.68 -30.05 -6.72
N LEU A 301 10.47 -30.62 -6.75
CA LEU A 301 9.46 -30.41 -5.69
C LEU A 301 9.99 -30.79 -4.31
N ILE A 302 10.70 -31.91 -4.19
CA ILE A 302 11.28 -32.36 -2.92
C ILE A 302 12.45 -31.47 -2.48
N VAL A 303 13.29 -31.00 -3.41
CA VAL A 303 14.34 -30.02 -3.10
C VAL A 303 13.75 -28.71 -2.58
N ASP A 304 12.63 -28.27 -3.15
CA ASP A 304 11.91 -27.06 -2.75
C ASP A 304 11.11 -27.25 -1.43
N ASP A 305 10.66 -28.46 -1.10
CA ASP A 305 10.09 -28.85 0.22
C ASP A 305 11.13 -28.74 1.35
N VAL A 306 12.41 -28.92 1.05
CA VAL A 306 13.50 -28.86 2.05
C VAL A 306 14.07 -27.45 2.22
N PHE A 307 14.42 -26.77 1.13
CA PHE A 307 15.10 -25.46 1.18
C PHE A 307 14.25 -24.25 0.81
N GLY A 308 13.15 -24.45 0.08
CA GLY A 308 12.28 -23.38 -0.42
C GLY A 308 10.96 -23.28 0.35
N LEU A 309 9.94 -22.83 -0.37
CA LEU A 309 8.56 -22.68 0.12
C LEU A 309 7.65 -23.87 -0.25
N GLY A 310 8.21 -25.06 -0.50
CA GLY A 310 7.46 -26.29 -0.75
C GLY A 310 6.45 -26.15 -1.90
N ALA A 311 5.20 -26.53 -1.65
CA ALA A 311 4.11 -26.46 -2.64
C ALA A 311 3.85 -25.06 -3.23
N ILE A 312 4.26 -23.99 -2.55
CA ILE A 312 4.11 -22.60 -3.00
C ILE A 312 5.19 -22.23 -4.05
N GLU A 313 6.36 -22.86 -3.98
CA GLU A 313 7.54 -22.50 -4.77
C GLU A 313 7.32 -22.59 -6.31
N PRO A 314 6.66 -23.62 -6.88
CA PRO A 314 6.33 -23.64 -8.30
C PRO A 314 5.38 -22.51 -8.70
N LEU A 315 4.38 -22.23 -7.87
CA LEU A 315 3.39 -21.16 -8.08
C LEU A 315 4.03 -19.77 -8.04
N LEU A 316 5.10 -19.60 -7.25
CA LEU A 316 5.91 -18.37 -7.18
C LEU A 316 6.84 -18.19 -8.39
N ARG A 317 7.19 -19.26 -9.12
CA ARG A 317 7.98 -19.17 -10.36
C ARG A 317 7.11 -18.90 -11.60
N ASP A 318 5.87 -19.35 -11.57
CA ASP A 318 4.90 -19.22 -12.65
C ASP A 318 4.55 -17.75 -12.94
N ILE A 319 4.88 -17.25 -14.13
CA ILE A 319 4.71 -15.82 -14.47
C ILE A 319 3.24 -15.39 -14.63
N ASP A 320 2.33 -16.33 -14.90
CA ASP A 320 0.90 -16.03 -15.10
C ASP A 320 0.10 -15.92 -13.79
N VAL A 321 0.68 -16.38 -12.66
CA VAL A 321 0.06 -16.32 -11.33
C VAL A 321 0.22 -14.93 -10.72
N THR A 322 -0.87 -14.27 -10.34
CA THR A 322 -0.86 -12.93 -9.71
C THR A 322 -1.15 -12.99 -8.20
N SER A 323 -1.84 -14.02 -7.73
CA SER A 323 -2.14 -14.22 -6.31
C SER A 323 -2.17 -15.71 -5.96
N ILE A 324 -1.76 -16.07 -4.75
CA ILE A 324 -1.84 -17.42 -4.18
C ILE A 324 -2.63 -17.31 -2.87
N MET A 325 -3.71 -18.08 -2.72
CA MET A 325 -4.65 -18.02 -1.60
C MET A 325 -4.71 -19.39 -0.93
N ILE A 326 -4.17 -19.48 0.28
CA ILE A 326 -4.06 -20.71 1.07
C ILE A 326 -5.10 -20.63 2.18
N ASN A 327 -6.23 -21.32 1.97
CA ASN A 327 -7.35 -21.36 2.91
C ASN A 327 -7.28 -22.59 3.85
N GLY A 328 -6.24 -23.40 3.73
CA GLY A 328 -5.99 -24.62 4.50
C GLY A 328 -4.99 -25.54 3.76
N PRO A 329 -4.61 -26.70 4.34
CA PRO A 329 -3.65 -27.60 3.71
C PRO A 329 -4.15 -28.13 2.35
N ASP A 330 -5.41 -28.56 2.25
CA ASP A 330 -5.99 -29.12 1.01
C ASP A 330 -6.66 -28.07 0.11
N THR A 331 -6.61 -26.79 0.51
CA THR A 331 -7.51 -25.73 0.02
C THR A 331 -6.69 -24.54 -0.46
N VAL A 332 -5.92 -24.75 -1.54
CA VAL A 332 -5.11 -23.71 -2.18
C VAL A 332 -5.74 -23.29 -3.51
N PHE A 333 -5.80 -21.99 -3.75
CA PHE A 333 -6.22 -21.38 -5.00
C PHE A 333 -5.13 -20.45 -5.54
N VAL A 334 -5.12 -20.22 -6.84
CA VAL A 334 -4.31 -19.17 -7.47
C VAL A 334 -5.17 -18.30 -8.39
N GLU A 335 -4.88 -17.00 -8.44
CA GLU A 335 -5.34 -16.13 -9.52
C GLU A 335 -4.33 -16.27 -10.67
N ARG A 336 -4.79 -16.78 -11.81
CA ARG A 336 -4.02 -16.92 -13.05
C ARG A 336 -4.73 -16.15 -14.16
N ARG A 337 -4.04 -15.18 -14.76
CA ARG A 337 -4.60 -14.32 -15.84
C ARG A 337 -5.98 -13.72 -15.48
N GLY A 338 -6.21 -13.41 -14.20
CA GLY A 338 -7.47 -12.86 -13.68
C GLY A 338 -8.58 -13.87 -13.36
N SER A 339 -8.38 -15.16 -13.61
CA SER A 339 -9.30 -16.24 -13.21
C SER A 339 -8.78 -16.94 -11.95
N ILE A 340 -9.67 -17.34 -11.04
CA ILE A 340 -9.31 -18.10 -9.84
C ILE A 340 -9.45 -19.60 -10.14
N GLU A 341 -8.37 -20.36 -9.99
CA GLU A 341 -8.31 -21.81 -10.17
C GLU A 341 -7.82 -22.50 -8.90
N ARG A 342 -8.16 -23.78 -8.70
CA ARG A 342 -7.66 -24.59 -7.57
C ARG A 342 -6.25 -25.09 -7.91
N ALA A 343 -5.33 -25.00 -6.96
CA ALA A 343 -3.96 -25.46 -7.08
C ALA A 343 -3.70 -26.68 -6.15
N GLY A 344 -2.50 -27.26 -6.26
CA GLY A 344 -2.05 -28.33 -5.39
C GLY A 344 -1.96 -27.91 -3.92
N GLY A 345 -2.20 -28.86 -3.02
CA GLY A 345 -2.20 -28.65 -1.57
C GLY A 345 -0.84 -28.86 -0.89
N PHE A 346 -0.87 -28.69 0.43
CA PHE A 346 0.17 -29.14 1.35
C PHE A 346 -0.05 -30.63 1.70
N ARG A 347 0.89 -31.23 2.44
CA ARG A 347 0.82 -32.65 2.81
C ARG A 347 -0.10 -32.90 4.00
N ASP A 348 -0.06 -31.97 4.94
CA ASP A 348 -0.87 -31.91 6.17
C ASP A 348 -0.78 -30.49 6.77
N ALA A 349 -1.47 -30.27 7.89
CA ALA A 349 -1.44 -28.98 8.58
C ALA A 349 -0.05 -28.61 9.16
N ALA A 350 0.75 -29.59 9.60
CA ALA A 350 2.09 -29.34 10.15
C ALA A 350 3.10 -28.95 9.06
N HIS A 351 2.92 -29.47 7.84
CA HIS A 351 3.64 -29.02 6.66
C HIS A 351 3.25 -27.57 6.31
N LEU A 352 1.96 -27.23 6.29
CA LEU A 352 1.49 -25.85 6.09
C LEU A 352 2.13 -24.90 7.12
N ASP A 353 2.03 -25.20 8.42
CA ASP A 353 2.67 -24.41 9.47
C ASP A 353 4.18 -24.25 9.24
N THR A 354 4.88 -25.33 8.87
CA THR A 354 6.32 -25.30 8.58
C THR A 354 6.68 -24.37 7.43
N VAL A 355 5.88 -24.35 6.35
CA VAL A 355 6.11 -23.47 5.20
C VAL A 355 5.79 -22.01 5.54
N LEU A 356 4.71 -21.74 6.28
CA LEU A 356 4.37 -20.39 6.73
C LEU A 356 5.43 -19.85 7.71
N ASP A 357 5.94 -20.68 8.61
CA ASP A 357 7.06 -20.36 9.50
C ASP A 357 8.35 -20.00 8.71
N ARG A 358 8.60 -20.64 7.56
CA ARG A 358 9.70 -20.24 6.65
C ARG A 358 9.39 -18.93 5.92
N LEU A 359 8.15 -18.73 5.44
CA LEU A 359 7.70 -17.51 4.77
C LEU A 359 7.96 -16.27 5.66
N VAL A 360 7.60 -16.36 6.95
CA VAL A 360 7.85 -15.32 7.96
C VAL A 360 9.35 -15.07 8.15
N ARG A 361 10.18 -16.12 8.22
CA ARG A 361 11.65 -16.00 8.34
C ARG A 361 12.27 -15.36 7.09
N PHE A 362 11.82 -15.70 5.89
CA PHE A 362 12.30 -15.09 4.64
C PHE A 362 11.99 -13.60 4.53
N ALA A 363 10.92 -13.12 5.17
CA ALA A 363 10.63 -11.69 5.33
C ALA A 363 11.48 -10.99 6.42
N GLY A 364 12.45 -11.68 7.03
CA GLY A 364 13.27 -11.16 8.12
C GLY A 364 12.52 -10.96 9.44
N LYS A 365 11.31 -11.53 9.57
CA LYS A 365 10.46 -11.37 10.77
C LYS A 365 10.66 -12.55 11.72
N SER A 366 10.68 -12.27 13.01
CA SER A 366 10.76 -13.31 14.05
C SER A 366 9.36 -13.80 14.41
N ASN A 367 9.19 -15.12 14.46
CA ASN A 367 7.91 -15.78 14.74
C ASN A 367 7.71 -16.12 16.23
N ALA A 368 8.53 -15.54 17.11
CA ALA A 368 8.57 -15.89 18.53
C ALA A 368 7.64 -15.00 19.38
N GLY A 369 6.40 -15.44 19.60
CA GLY A 369 5.46 -14.78 20.52
C GLY A 369 4.09 -15.47 20.59
N ALA A 370 3.48 -15.49 21.77
CA ALA A 370 2.23 -16.21 22.06
C ALA A 370 0.93 -15.50 21.59
N ALA A 371 1.03 -14.60 20.62
CA ALA A 371 -0.09 -13.84 20.05
C ALA A 371 0.07 -13.71 18.52
N ARG A 372 0.28 -14.84 17.84
CA ARG A 372 0.25 -14.92 16.37
C ARG A 372 -1.21 -14.79 15.95
N THR A 373 -1.65 -13.60 15.57
CA THR A 373 -3.02 -13.37 15.08
C THR A 373 -3.00 -12.92 13.61
N LEU A 374 -2.11 -11.99 13.28
CA LEU A 374 -1.88 -11.45 11.94
C LEU A 374 -0.38 -11.17 11.77
N ILE A 375 0.24 -11.62 10.68
CA ILE A 375 1.57 -11.17 10.23
C ILE A 375 1.50 -10.84 8.75
N GLU A 376 1.77 -9.58 8.43
CA GLU A 376 2.04 -9.15 7.06
C GLU A 376 3.55 -9.23 6.78
N GLY A 377 3.96 -9.37 5.52
CA GLY A 377 5.38 -9.39 5.19
C GLY A 377 5.66 -9.31 3.69
N ARG A 378 6.95 -9.32 3.36
CA ARG A 378 7.43 -9.21 1.98
C ARG A 378 8.55 -10.21 1.73
N LEU A 379 8.45 -10.93 0.62
CA LEU A 379 9.45 -11.89 0.16
C LEU A 379 10.60 -11.19 -0.61
N PRO A 380 11.75 -11.86 -0.83
CA PRO A 380 12.87 -11.29 -1.58
C PRO A 380 12.58 -10.92 -3.04
N ASP A 381 11.59 -11.58 -3.68
CA ASP A 381 11.05 -11.22 -5.00
C ASP A 381 10.14 -9.96 -4.98
N ALA A 382 9.99 -9.36 -3.79
CA ALA A 382 9.11 -8.26 -3.46
C ALA A 382 7.61 -8.55 -3.56
N SER A 383 7.20 -9.82 -3.69
CA SER A 383 5.83 -10.29 -3.44
C SER A 383 5.43 -10.07 -1.98
N ARG A 384 4.14 -9.84 -1.73
CA ARG A 384 3.61 -9.58 -0.39
C ARG A 384 2.87 -10.79 0.12
N PHE A 385 2.84 -10.94 1.44
CA PHE A 385 1.91 -11.87 2.07
C PHE A 385 1.21 -11.26 3.27
N VAL A 386 0.04 -11.80 3.56
CA VAL A 386 -0.67 -11.68 4.83
C VAL A 386 -0.95 -13.10 5.32
N ILE A 387 -0.58 -13.40 6.56
CA ILE A 387 -0.93 -14.66 7.24
C ILE A 387 -1.79 -14.34 8.46
N VAL A 388 -2.87 -15.09 8.64
CA VAL A 388 -3.76 -15.07 9.80
C VAL A 388 -3.66 -16.42 10.52
N TRP A 389 -3.61 -16.42 11.85
CA TRP A 389 -3.55 -17.64 12.68
C TRP A 389 -4.71 -17.72 13.68
N PRO A 390 -4.96 -18.89 14.28
CA PRO A 390 -5.80 -19.01 15.47
C PRO A 390 -5.34 -18.03 16.58
N PRO A 391 -6.27 -17.35 17.30
CA PRO A 391 -7.71 -17.59 17.29
C PRO A 391 -8.52 -16.86 16.21
N LEU A 392 -7.90 -15.96 15.41
CA LEU A 392 -8.64 -15.20 14.37
C LEU A 392 -9.00 -16.07 13.16
N ALA A 393 -8.18 -17.07 12.84
CA ALA A 393 -8.52 -18.13 11.90
C ALA A 393 -8.75 -19.46 12.66
N PRO A 394 -10.00 -19.77 13.10
CA PRO A 394 -10.28 -20.94 13.93
C PRO A 394 -10.09 -22.28 13.19
N SER A 395 -10.13 -22.25 11.85
CA SER A 395 -9.89 -23.39 10.94
C SER A 395 -8.41 -23.78 10.77
N GLY A 396 -7.49 -23.09 11.45
CA GLY A 396 -6.05 -23.17 11.18
C GLY A 396 -5.56 -21.95 10.38
N PRO A 397 -4.26 -21.86 10.05
CA PRO A 397 -3.72 -20.67 9.43
C PRO A 397 -4.22 -20.45 8.00
N HIS A 398 -4.40 -19.18 7.63
CA HIS A 398 -4.75 -18.74 6.28
C HIS A 398 -3.67 -17.78 5.77
N CYS A 399 -3.30 -17.88 4.50
CA CYS A 399 -2.27 -17.04 3.90
C CYS A 399 -2.64 -16.60 2.50
N THR A 400 -2.57 -15.30 2.23
CA THR A 400 -2.64 -14.76 0.86
C THR A 400 -1.29 -14.20 0.49
N ILE A 401 -0.71 -14.68 -0.60
CA ILE A 401 0.53 -14.18 -1.21
C ILE A 401 0.17 -13.47 -2.52
N THR A 402 0.10 -12.15 -2.49
CA THR A 402 -0.04 -11.35 -3.72
C THR A 402 1.32 -11.27 -4.38
N ARG A 403 1.47 -11.94 -5.54
CA ARG A 403 2.71 -11.87 -6.30
C ARG A 403 2.91 -10.47 -6.82
N ARG A 404 4.16 -10.01 -6.78
CA ARG A 404 4.52 -8.79 -7.49
C ARG A 404 4.58 -9.12 -8.98
N ALA A 405 3.44 -9.02 -9.67
CA ALA A 405 3.43 -8.90 -11.11
C ALA A 405 4.32 -7.71 -11.49
N ALA A 406 5.51 -7.97 -12.04
CA ALA A 406 6.43 -6.93 -12.44
C ALA A 406 5.80 -6.17 -13.61
N PRO A 407 5.30 -4.93 -13.43
CA PRO A 407 4.61 -4.23 -14.49
C PRO A 407 5.69 -3.54 -15.32
N THR A 408 6.41 -4.31 -16.12
CA THR A 408 7.22 -3.80 -17.23
C THR A 408 6.39 -3.69 -18.51
N ALA A 409 5.06 -3.68 -18.39
CA ALA A 409 4.12 -3.58 -19.49
C ALA A 409 4.30 -2.27 -20.28
N ALA A 410 4.47 -2.38 -21.59
CA ALA A 410 4.31 -1.30 -22.55
C ALA A 410 2.85 -1.19 -23.02
N LEU A 411 2.50 -0.10 -23.71
CA LEU A 411 1.17 0.07 -24.31
C LEU A 411 0.86 -1.05 -25.32
N ASP A 412 1.86 -1.55 -26.04
CA ASP A 412 1.69 -2.64 -27.02
C ASP A 412 1.39 -4.00 -26.35
N ASP A 413 1.91 -4.24 -25.13
CA ASP A 413 1.55 -5.42 -24.34
C ASP A 413 0.09 -5.38 -23.86
N LEU A 414 -0.46 -4.18 -23.65
CA LEU A 414 -1.86 -3.98 -23.30
C LEU A 414 -2.78 -4.16 -24.52
N VAL A 415 -2.31 -3.79 -25.73
CA VAL A 415 -3.01 -4.13 -26.99
C VAL A 415 -3.03 -5.65 -27.20
N GLY A 416 -1.89 -6.33 -27.02
CA GLY A 416 -1.81 -7.80 -27.13
C GLY A 416 -2.62 -8.60 -26.11
N ARG A 417 -3.25 -7.94 -25.13
CA ARG A 417 -4.14 -8.52 -24.11
C ARG A 417 -5.59 -8.05 -24.24
N ASP A 418 -5.95 -7.38 -25.34
CA ASP A 418 -7.26 -6.74 -25.58
C ASP A 418 -7.69 -5.74 -24.48
N ALA A 419 -6.73 -5.22 -23.71
CA ALA A 419 -7.00 -4.24 -22.65
C ALA A 419 -7.32 -2.84 -23.21
N LEU A 420 -6.81 -2.53 -24.40
CA LEU A 420 -7.08 -1.31 -25.16
C LEU A 420 -6.78 -1.53 -26.65
N SER A 421 -7.40 -0.74 -27.54
CA SER A 421 -7.20 -0.87 -28.99
C SER A 421 -5.92 -0.16 -29.50
N GLN A 422 -5.41 -0.55 -30.66
CA GLN A 422 -4.25 0.10 -31.28
C GLN A 422 -4.41 1.64 -31.47
N PRO A 423 -5.58 2.17 -31.89
CA PRO A 423 -5.88 3.61 -31.85
C PRO A 423 -5.71 4.26 -30.47
N MET A 424 -6.19 3.61 -29.41
CA MET A 424 -6.05 4.08 -28.03
C MET A 424 -4.57 4.10 -27.61
N ALA A 425 -3.81 3.06 -27.97
CA ALA A 425 -2.37 3.01 -27.73
C ALA A 425 -1.60 4.15 -28.43
N ALA A 426 -1.99 4.50 -29.66
CA ALA A 426 -1.41 5.60 -30.40
C ALA A 426 -1.67 6.95 -29.71
N LEU A 427 -2.93 7.23 -29.33
CA LEU A 427 -3.30 8.44 -28.58
C LEU A 427 -2.55 8.54 -27.25
N LEU A 428 -2.55 7.47 -26.43
CA LEU A 428 -1.89 7.47 -25.12
C LEU A 428 -0.37 7.66 -25.24
N ARG A 429 0.26 7.06 -26.26
CA ARG A 429 1.69 7.25 -26.56
C ARG A 429 1.99 8.69 -26.98
N ALA A 430 1.15 9.30 -27.80
CA ALA A 430 1.30 10.69 -28.22
C ALA A 430 1.07 11.67 -27.05
N ALA A 431 0.06 11.42 -26.21
CA ALA A 431 -0.22 12.19 -25.00
C ALA A 431 0.95 12.17 -24.00
N ALA A 432 1.48 10.96 -23.70
CA ALA A 432 2.64 10.79 -22.84
C ALA A 432 3.87 11.51 -23.41
N ARG A 433 4.16 11.40 -24.70
CA ARG A 433 5.27 12.12 -25.34
C ARG A 433 5.06 13.64 -25.36
N GLY A 434 3.83 14.09 -25.59
CA GLY A 434 3.45 15.51 -25.72
C GLY A 434 3.38 16.32 -24.41
N ARG A 435 3.79 15.71 -23.29
CA ARG A 435 3.75 16.31 -21.94
C ARG A 435 2.33 16.68 -21.48
N LEU A 436 1.32 15.93 -21.91
CA LEU A 436 -0.02 16.03 -21.34
C LEU A 436 -0.05 15.47 -19.91
N ASN A 437 -0.90 16.05 -19.07
CA ASN A 437 -1.17 15.59 -17.72
C ASN A 437 -2.28 14.53 -17.74
N ILE A 438 -1.97 13.31 -17.30
CA ILE A 438 -2.85 12.13 -17.45
C ILE A 438 -3.25 11.58 -16.07
N LEU A 439 -4.55 11.47 -15.82
CA LEU A 439 -5.11 10.81 -14.66
C LEU A 439 -5.53 9.36 -15.01
N VAL A 440 -5.00 8.38 -14.30
CA VAL A 440 -5.36 6.96 -14.42
C VAL A 440 -6.29 6.57 -13.27
N SER A 441 -7.54 6.28 -13.58
CA SER A 441 -8.57 5.97 -12.60
C SER A 441 -9.12 4.55 -12.78
N GLY A 442 -9.81 4.05 -11.78
CA GLY A 442 -10.37 2.70 -11.77
C GLY A 442 -10.59 2.23 -10.34
N ARG A 443 -11.29 1.10 -10.16
CA ARG A 443 -11.45 0.45 -8.84
C ARG A 443 -10.15 -0.24 -8.40
N ALA A 444 -10.05 -0.68 -7.16
CA ALA A 444 -9.00 -1.61 -6.72
C ALA A 444 -8.80 -2.75 -7.73
N GLU A 445 -7.55 -3.16 -7.92
CA GLU A 445 -7.12 -4.27 -8.79
C GLU A 445 -7.40 -4.13 -10.31
N SER A 446 -8.04 -3.04 -10.76
CA SER A 446 -8.31 -2.71 -12.17
C SER A 446 -7.06 -2.57 -13.08
N GLY A 447 -5.85 -2.57 -12.51
CA GLY A 447 -4.59 -2.47 -13.29
C GLY A 447 -4.03 -1.05 -13.45
N ARG A 448 -4.47 -0.08 -12.64
CA ARG A 448 -3.96 1.32 -12.66
C ARG A 448 -2.43 1.41 -12.70
N THR A 449 -1.74 0.71 -11.81
CA THR A 449 -0.26 0.69 -11.71
C THR A 449 0.40 0.09 -12.97
N THR A 450 -0.27 -0.86 -13.63
CA THR A 450 0.18 -1.41 -14.93
C THR A 450 0.06 -0.37 -16.04
N MET A 451 -1.06 0.36 -16.09
CA MET A 451 -1.26 1.48 -17.03
C MET A 451 -0.28 2.63 -16.76
N LEU A 452 -0.03 3.00 -15.50
CA LEU A 452 1.00 3.98 -15.13
C LEU A 452 2.36 3.58 -15.70
N SER A 453 2.74 2.30 -15.59
CA SER A 453 4.00 1.82 -16.16
C SER A 453 4.02 1.91 -17.70
N ALA A 454 2.95 1.49 -18.36
CA ALA A 454 2.83 1.57 -19.82
C ALA A 454 2.92 3.01 -20.35
N LEU A 455 2.28 3.98 -19.67
CA LEU A 455 2.38 5.39 -19.98
C LEU A 455 3.78 5.95 -19.68
N ALA A 456 4.38 5.58 -18.54
CA ALA A 456 5.73 6.00 -18.17
C ALA A 456 6.80 5.49 -19.16
N ARG A 457 6.66 4.26 -19.67
CA ARG A 457 7.51 3.69 -20.74
C ARG A 457 7.31 4.35 -22.10
N ALA A 458 6.16 4.99 -22.35
CA ALA A 458 5.87 5.68 -23.61
C ALA A 458 6.59 7.04 -23.73
N ILE A 459 7.03 7.58 -22.59
CA ILE A 459 7.84 8.81 -22.48
C ILE A 459 9.17 8.65 -23.23
N ALA A 460 9.60 9.69 -23.94
CA ALA A 460 10.84 9.68 -24.71
C ALA A 460 12.08 9.93 -23.81
N PRO A 461 13.15 9.12 -23.92
CA PRO A 461 14.46 9.48 -23.37
C PRO A 461 14.99 10.78 -23.99
N PRO A 462 15.84 11.57 -23.30
CA PRO A 462 16.55 11.26 -22.04
C PRO A 462 15.87 11.80 -20.76
N GLU A 463 14.55 12.08 -20.80
CA GLU A 463 13.82 12.75 -19.72
C GLU A 463 14.00 12.09 -18.34
N ARG A 464 14.19 12.92 -17.31
CA ARG A 464 14.31 12.51 -15.90
C ARG A 464 12.94 12.25 -15.28
N LEU A 465 12.68 11.00 -14.95
CA LEU A 465 11.45 10.55 -14.33
C LEU A 465 11.60 10.43 -12.81
N VAL A 466 10.67 11.00 -12.05
CA VAL A 466 10.54 10.71 -10.61
C VAL A 466 9.24 9.97 -10.37
N THR A 467 9.29 8.77 -9.77
CA THR A 467 8.10 8.05 -9.30
C THR A 467 7.86 8.35 -7.82
N VAL A 468 6.60 8.47 -7.42
CA VAL A 468 6.18 8.62 -6.03
C VAL A 468 5.04 7.63 -5.77
N GLU A 469 5.27 6.67 -4.87
CA GLU A 469 4.35 5.56 -4.68
C GLU A 469 4.13 5.29 -3.19
N ARG A 470 2.91 4.95 -2.78
CA ARG A 470 2.67 4.51 -1.38
C ARG A 470 3.42 3.23 -1.02
N ARG A 471 3.58 2.34 -2.00
CA ARG A 471 4.33 1.09 -1.88
C ARG A 471 5.07 0.89 -3.21
N PRO A 472 6.34 0.48 -3.24
CA PRO A 472 7.09 0.41 -4.50
C PRO A 472 6.56 -0.78 -5.30
N GLU A 473 5.81 -0.51 -6.36
CA GLU A 473 5.09 -1.42 -7.25
C GLU A 473 5.49 -1.19 -8.71
N LEU A 474 5.62 0.07 -9.13
CA LEU A 474 6.19 0.44 -10.42
C LEU A 474 7.63 -0.11 -10.56
N ARG A 475 7.91 -0.59 -11.76
CA ARG A 475 9.23 -1.04 -12.20
C ARG A 475 9.45 -0.55 -13.62
N LEU A 476 10.36 0.40 -13.76
CA LEU A 476 10.67 1.07 -15.00
C LEU A 476 12.14 0.78 -15.33
N ASP A 477 12.36 0.17 -16.49
CA ASP A 477 13.66 -0.17 -17.06
C ASP A 477 14.25 1.00 -17.87
N LEU A 478 13.91 2.23 -17.48
CA LEU A 478 14.37 3.46 -18.10
C LEU A 478 15.62 3.98 -17.38
N GLY A 479 16.54 4.60 -18.12
CA GLY A 479 17.88 4.94 -17.58
C GLY A 479 17.93 6.03 -16.51
N ASN A 480 16.98 6.98 -16.49
CA ASN A 480 17.00 8.17 -15.62
C ASN A 480 15.75 8.24 -14.72
N VAL A 481 15.55 7.21 -13.91
CA VAL A 481 14.42 7.08 -12.97
C VAL A 481 14.91 7.24 -11.53
N VAL A 482 14.17 8.02 -10.73
CA VAL A 482 14.31 8.05 -9.27
C VAL A 482 12.98 7.67 -8.64
N SER A 483 12.97 6.67 -7.76
CA SER A 483 11.76 6.23 -7.07
C SER A 483 11.74 6.69 -5.61
N LEU A 484 10.66 7.38 -5.24
CA LEU A 484 10.33 7.75 -3.87
C LEU A 484 9.18 6.89 -3.37
N VAL A 485 9.27 6.44 -2.11
CA VAL A 485 8.22 5.66 -1.45
C VAL A 485 7.69 6.46 -0.28
N ALA A 486 6.37 6.59 -0.20
CA ALA A 486 5.63 7.21 0.89
C ALA A 486 4.84 6.15 1.66
N PRO A 487 5.50 5.30 2.48
CA PRO A 487 4.84 4.20 3.16
C PRO A 487 3.76 4.71 4.11
N GLU A 488 2.66 3.98 4.17
CA GLU A 488 1.61 4.18 5.18
C GLU A 488 2.06 3.59 6.53
N ALA A 489 1.37 3.95 7.61
CA ALA A 489 1.64 3.38 8.93
C ALA A 489 1.34 1.87 8.90
N GLY A 490 2.39 1.05 9.02
CA GLY A 490 2.28 -0.41 9.01
C GLY A 490 2.78 -1.06 10.30
N PRO A 491 2.66 -2.40 10.44
CA PRO A 491 3.27 -3.16 11.53
C PRO A 491 4.80 -3.27 11.43
N GLU A 492 5.38 -2.83 10.31
CA GLU A 492 6.82 -2.64 10.16
C GLU A 492 7.24 -1.31 10.79
N MET A 493 8.39 -1.26 11.46
CA MET A 493 8.92 -0.09 12.19
C MET A 493 9.37 1.08 11.29
N VAL A 494 8.76 1.23 10.11
CA VAL A 494 8.98 2.32 9.17
C VAL A 494 7.97 3.43 9.50
N PRO A 495 8.40 4.67 9.78
CA PRO A 495 7.47 5.76 10.03
C PRO A 495 6.63 6.04 8.79
N ALA A 496 5.35 6.33 8.98
CA ALA A 496 4.48 6.77 7.90
C ALA A 496 5.02 8.07 7.29
N ILE A 497 5.08 8.13 5.96
CA ILE A 497 5.48 9.33 5.22
C ILE A 497 4.27 9.80 4.42
N ASP A 498 3.89 11.07 4.62
CA ASP A 498 2.80 11.66 3.85
C ASP A 498 3.15 11.72 2.36
N LEU A 499 2.24 11.27 1.50
CA LEU A 499 2.41 11.29 0.06
C LEU A 499 2.60 12.72 -0.49
N SER A 500 1.97 13.73 0.14
CA SER A 500 2.18 15.16 -0.18
C SER A 500 3.62 15.61 0.08
N LEU A 501 4.26 15.14 1.16
CA LEU A 501 5.66 15.42 1.46
C LEU A 501 6.59 14.76 0.42
N ALA A 502 6.28 13.53 0.00
CA ALA A 502 7.04 12.84 -1.04
C ALA A 502 6.88 13.52 -2.42
N ILE A 503 5.70 14.04 -2.76
CA ILE A 503 5.46 14.87 -3.95
C ILE A 503 6.25 16.20 -3.87
N ALA A 504 6.23 16.86 -2.71
CA ALA A 504 7.00 18.09 -2.49
C ALA A 504 8.52 17.83 -2.59
N ALA A 505 9.01 16.70 -2.08
CA ALA A 505 10.40 16.27 -2.25
C ALA A 505 10.73 15.95 -3.71
N ALA A 506 9.85 15.24 -4.43
CA ALA A 506 10.01 14.91 -5.84
C ALA A 506 10.26 16.15 -6.70
N SER A 507 9.50 17.24 -6.48
CA SER A 507 9.68 18.49 -7.24
C SER A 507 11.09 19.09 -7.13
N ARG A 508 11.78 18.89 -5.98
CA ARG A 508 13.14 19.37 -5.71
C ARG A 508 14.22 18.53 -6.39
N LEU A 509 13.90 17.30 -6.82
CA LEU A 509 14.82 16.40 -7.54
C LEU A 509 14.95 16.71 -9.05
N ARG A 510 14.37 17.84 -9.49
CA ARG A 510 14.27 18.33 -10.87
C ARG A 510 13.75 17.27 -11.86
N PRO A 511 12.54 16.71 -11.66
CA PRO A 511 11.90 15.86 -12.65
C PRO A 511 11.61 16.63 -13.93
N ASP A 512 11.94 16.04 -15.08
CA ASP A 512 11.24 16.36 -16.33
C ASP A 512 9.79 15.86 -16.27
N ARG A 513 9.58 14.76 -15.54
CA ARG A 513 8.32 13.99 -15.46
C ARG A 513 8.07 13.46 -14.06
N LEU A 514 6.81 13.48 -13.65
CA LEU A 514 6.38 13.04 -12.32
C LEU A 514 5.30 11.97 -12.47
N VAL A 515 5.55 10.78 -11.93
CA VAL A 515 4.59 9.66 -11.91
C VAL A 515 4.17 9.38 -10.48
N ILE A 516 2.87 9.38 -10.19
CA ILE A 516 2.35 9.22 -8.82
C ILE A 516 1.34 8.08 -8.76
N ASP A 517 1.55 7.10 -7.90
CA ASP A 517 0.60 6.00 -7.67
C ASP A 517 -0.11 6.13 -6.32
N GLY A 518 -1.45 6.16 -6.35
CA GLY A 518 -2.31 6.22 -5.17
C GLY A 518 -2.55 7.62 -4.61
N LEU A 519 -2.91 8.59 -5.47
CA LEU A 519 -3.42 9.90 -5.01
C LEU A 519 -4.62 9.72 -4.09
N GLY A 520 -4.66 10.56 -3.05
CA GLY A 520 -5.72 10.64 -2.04
C GLY A 520 -5.51 11.87 -1.17
N ASN A 521 -6.16 11.90 -0.01
CA ASN A 521 -6.20 13.05 0.91
C ASN A 521 -4.82 13.71 1.12
N GLY A 522 -4.77 15.05 1.11
CA GLY A 522 -3.54 15.86 1.25
C GLY A 522 -2.63 15.88 0.01
N ALA A 523 -2.45 14.73 -0.66
CA ALA A 523 -1.56 14.60 -1.81
C ALA A 523 -2.05 15.35 -3.07
N VAL A 524 -3.37 15.45 -3.26
CA VAL A 524 -3.95 16.11 -4.46
C VAL A 524 -3.62 17.60 -4.50
N ALA A 525 -3.81 18.33 -3.39
CA ALA A 525 -3.54 19.77 -3.34
C ALA A 525 -2.05 20.09 -3.58
N ALA A 526 -1.15 19.25 -3.05
CA ALA A 526 0.28 19.35 -3.32
C ALA A 526 0.63 19.12 -4.80
N LEU A 527 -0.05 18.16 -5.47
CA LEU A 527 0.15 17.92 -6.90
C LEU A 527 -0.40 19.08 -7.75
N VAL A 528 -1.64 19.51 -7.50
CA VAL A 528 -2.28 20.62 -8.23
C VAL A 528 -1.44 21.89 -8.11
N SER A 529 -0.92 22.20 -6.91
CA SER A 529 -0.02 23.33 -6.70
C SER A 529 1.29 23.25 -7.51
N LEU A 530 1.80 22.04 -7.80
CA LEU A 530 2.96 21.88 -8.69
C LEU A 530 2.58 22.12 -10.16
N ILE A 531 1.39 21.70 -10.58
CA ILE A 531 0.87 21.88 -11.95
C ILE A 531 0.55 23.35 -12.20
N ASP A 532 -0.12 24.03 -11.25
CA ASP A 532 -0.35 25.49 -11.23
C ASP A 532 0.98 26.26 -11.36
N GLY A 533 2.08 25.71 -10.81
CA GLY A 533 3.45 26.20 -10.96
C GLY A 533 4.13 25.89 -12.30
N GLY A 534 3.40 25.40 -13.31
CA GLY A 534 3.91 25.08 -14.65
C GLY A 534 4.54 23.69 -14.79
N ARG A 535 4.10 22.70 -13.99
CA ARG A 535 4.55 21.30 -14.14
C ARG A 535 3.68 20.53 -15.12
N ASP A 536 4.18 20.40 -16.33
CA ASP A 536 3.61 19.55 -17.38
C ASP A 536 4.13 18.09 -17.30
N GLY A 537 3.45 17.17 -17.98
CA GLY A 537 3.86 15.77 -18.13
C GLY A 537 3.70 14.93 -16.85
N VAL A 538 2.76 15.30 -15.99
CA VAL A 538 2.36 14.53 -14.80
C VAL A 538 1.53 13.32 -15.24
N ILE A 539 1.82 12.14 -14.66
CA ILE A 539 0.95 10.96 -14.78
C ILE A 539 0.61 10.51 -13.37
N ALA A 540 -0.66 10.48 -12.98
CA ALA A 540 -1.05 10.12 -11.62
C ALA A 540 -2.20 9.11 -11.61
N SER A 541 -2.30 8.28 -10.57
CA SER A 541 -3.45 7.37 -10.38
C SER A 541 -4.31 7.74 -9.17
N CYS A 542 -5.60 7.42 -9.25
CA CYS A 542 -6.53 7.47 -8.11
C CYS A 542 -7.55 6.32 -8.15
N GLU A 543 -8.16 6.02 -7.00
CA GLU A 543 -9.29 5.09 -6.91
C GLU A 543 -10.59 5.81 -7.28
N ALA A 544 -11.38 5.26 -8.20
CA ALA A 544 -12.70 5.78 -8.56
C ALA A 544 -13.58 4.72 -9.25
N SER A 545 -14.89 4.96 -9.29
CA SER A 545 -15.87 4.12 -10.01
C SER A 545 -16.20 4.60 -11.43
N SER A 546 -15.76 5.80 -11.83
CA SER A 546 -15.90 6.35 -13.18
C SER A 546 -14.94 7.54 -13.38
N PRO A 547 -14.70 8.01 -14.63
CA PRO A 547 -13.90 9.23 -14.87
C PRO A 547 -14.47 10.46 -14.15
N ARG A 548 -15.80 10.61 -14.16
CA ARG A 548 -16.50 11.73 -13.53
C ARG A 548 -16.29 11.73 -12.01
N VAL A 549 -16.53 10.59 -11.36
CA VAL A 549 -16.35 10.43 -9.91
C VAL A 549 -14.89 10.67 -9.52
N ALA A 550 -13.92 10.27 -10.35
CA ALA A 550 -12.51 10.56 -10.11
C ALA A 550 -12.24 12.07 -10.02
N LEU A 551 -12.72 12.84 -11.00
CA LEU A 551 -12.51 14.30 -11.05
C LEU A 551 -13.26 15.03 -9.94
N GLU A 552 -14.51 14.65 -9.66
CA GLU A 552 -15.32 15.23 -8.57
C GLU A 552 -14.71 14.95 -7.18
N GLU A 553 -14.22 13.73 -6.94
CA GLU A 553 -13.58 13.36 -5.67
C GLU A 553 -12.23 14.08 -5.48
N LEU A 554 -11.38 14.16 -6.51
CA LEU A 554 -10.14 14.92 -6.43
C LEU A 554 -10.39 16.41 -6.11
N ALA A 555 -11.44 17.01 -6.70
CA ALA A 555 -11.82 18.39 -6.40
C ALA A 555 -12.33 18.56 -4.96
N ARG A 556 -13.11 17.59 -4.46
CA ARG A 556 -13.55 17.56 -3.05
C ARG A 556 -12.35 17.47 -2.10
N LEU A 557 -11.34 16.68 -2.42
CA LEU A 557 -10.12 16.54 -1.62
C LEU A 557 -9.29 17.82 -1.59
N VAL A 558 -9.18 18.54 -2.71
CA VAL A 558 -8.53 19.86 -2.78
C VAL A 558 -9.28 20.88 -1.90
N ALA A 559 -10.59 21.03 -2.09
CA ALA A 559 -11.43 21.94 -1.29
C ALA A 559 -11.44 21.63 0.23
N THR A 560 -11.14 20.39 0.62
CA THR A 560 -11.02 19.99 2.05
C THR A 560 -9.61 20.23 2.61
N SER A 561 -8.59 20.33 1.74
CA SER A 561 -7.18 20.46 2.15
C SER A 561 -6.74 21.92 2.33
N GLU A 562 -7.31 22.85 1.56
CA GLU A 562 -6.97 24.28 1.61
C GLU A 562 -8.06 25.10 2.32
N SER A 563 -7.72 25.69 3.47
CA SER A 563 -8.63 26.55 4.23
C SER A 563 -9.14 27.71 3.36
N HIS A 564 -10.48 27.83 3.26
CA HIS A 564 -11.22 28.81 2.46
C HIS A 564 -11.32 28.56 0.94
N GLU A 565 -10.86 27.41 0.40
CA GLU A 565 -11.11 27.08 -1.00
C GLU A 565 -12.56 26.61 -1.23
N THR A 566 -13.24 27.17 -2.23
CA THR A 566 -14.60 26.73 -2.62
C THR A 566 -14.55 25.54 -3.58
N VAL A 567 -15.56 24.66 -3.52
CA VAL A 567 -15.67 23.48 -4.42
C VAL A 567 -15.58 23.90 -5.88
N ALA A 568 -16.27 24.97 -6.30
CA ALA A 568 -16.19 25.52 -7.66
C ALA A 568 -14.80 26.04 -8.06
N THR A 569 -13.93 26.38 -7.11
CA THR A 569 -12.53 26.77 -7.36
C THR A 569 -11.65 25.54 -7.50
N ALA A 570 -11.77 24.59 -6.56
CA ALA A 570 -11.07 23.31 -6.63
C ALA A 570 -11.42 22.53 -7.91
N GLN A 571 -12.68 22.55 -8.35
CA GLN A 571 -13.11 21.93 -9.61
C GLN A 571 -12.46 22.58 -10.83
N ARG A 572 -12.37 23.92 -10.87
CA ARG A 572 -11.66 24.64 -11.95
C ARG A 572 -10.16 24.32 -11.97
N ARG A 573 -9.52 24.21 -10.80
CA ARG A 573 -8.11 23.80 -10.68
C ARG A 573 -7.90 22.36 -11.16
N ILE A 574 -8.70 21.40 -10.70
CA ILE A 574 -8.63 20.00 -11.17
C ILE A 574 -8.89 19.90 -12.68
N ALA A 575 -9.85 20.66 -13.19
CA ALA A 575 -10.15 20.68 -14.62
C ALA A 575 -9.04 21.31 -15.48
N GLY A 576 -8.23 22.21 -14.92
CA GLY A 576 -7.02 22.74 -15.56
C GLY A 576 -5.76 21.90 -15.31
N ALA A 577 -5.77 21.02 -14.31
CA ALA A 577 -4.59 20.25 -13.90
C ALA A 577 -4.34 19.01 -14.78
N PHE A 578 -5.39 18.40 -15.34
CA PHE A 578 -5.30 17.20 -16.18
C PHE A 578 -5.86 17.48 -17.58
N ASP A 579 -5.19 17.00 -18.63
CA ASP A 579 -5.70 17.04 -20.01
C ASP A 579 -6.57 15.80 -20.31
N LEU A 580 -6.25 14.66 -19.71
CA LEU A 580 -6.81 13.34 -20.03
C LEU A 580 -7.12 12.52 -18.77
N VAL A 581 -8.23 11.78 -18.81
CA VAL A 581 -8.54 10.69 -17.87
C VAL A 581 -8.61 9.38 -18.62
N VAL A 582 -7.93 8.35 -18.09
CA VAL A 582 -7.99 6.95 -18.54
C VAL A 582 -8.63 6.14 -17.42
N HIS A 583 -9.75 5.47 -17.69
CA HIS A 583 -10.47 4.66 -16.69
C HIS A 583 -10.34 3.17 -17.00
N LEU A 584 -10.00 2.37 -15.99
CA LEU A 584 -9.85 0.92 -16.10
C LEU A 584 -10.83 0.19 -15.18
N GLU A 585 -11.35 -0.93 -15.69
CA GLU A 585 -12.19 -1.86 -14.93
C GLU A 585 -11.70 -3.29 -15.10
N ALA A 586 -11.86 -4.10 -14.05
CA ALA A 586 -11.68 -5.55 -14.10
C ALA A 586 -13.03 -6.21 -14.37
N PHE A 587 -13.08 -7.06 -15.40
CA PHE A 587 -14.27 -7.74 -15.87
C PHE A 587 -14.40 -9.14 -15.25
N ARG A 588 -15.60 -9.73 -15.33
CA ARG A 588 -15.88 -11.06 -14.77
C ARG A 588 -15.13 -12.21 -15.47
N ASP A 589 -14.60 -11.96 -16.66
CA ASP A 589 -13.72 -12.86 -17.41
C ASP A 589 -12.25 -12.79 -16.95
N GLY A 590 -11.95 -12.01 -15.90
CA GLY A 590 -10.60 -11.77 -15.39
C GLY A 590 -9.81 -10.71 -16.17
N THR A 591 -10.32 -10.26 -17.31
CA THR A 591 -9.63 -9.26 -18.13
C THR A 591 -9.70 -7.87 -17.49
N ARG A 592 -8.68 -7.04 -17.74
CA ARG A 592 -8.60 -5.66 -17.25
C ARG A 592 -8.59 -4.76 -18.48
N ARG A 593 -9.61 -3.94 -18.67
CA ARG A 593 -9.84 -3.17 -19.91
C ARG A 593 -10.02 -1.68 -19.61
N VAL A 594 -9.56 -0.84 -20.53
CA VAL A 594 -9.80 0.61 -20.50
C VAL A 594 -11.22 0.89 -20.95
N THR A 595 -12.11 1.26 -20.03
CA THR A 595 -13.52 1.49 -20.37
C THR A 595 -13.79 2.89 -20.91
N HIS A 596 -12.98 3.88 -20.51
CA HIS A 596 -13.09 5.27 -20.96
C HIS A 596 -11.69 5.88 -21.18
N ILE A 597 -11.54 6.65 -22.26
CA ILE A 597 -10.49 7.67 -22.37
C ILE A 597 -11.20 8.98 -22.66
N ALA A 598 -11.07 9.97 -21.78
CA ALA A 598 -11.78 11.25 -21.86
C ALA A 598 -10.83 12.44 -21.81
N GLU A 599 -11.06 13.43 -22.67
CA GLU A 599 -10.46 14.77 -22.55
C GLU A 599 -11.15 15.53 -21.41
N VAL A 600 -10.37 16.18 -20.55
CA VAL A 600 -10.90 17.15 -19.58
C VAL A 600 -10.99 18.50 -20.27
N ALA A 601 -12.20 18.95 -20.59
CA ALA A 601 -12.43 20.14 -21.41
C ALA A 601 -12.51 21.45 -20.60
N GLY A 602 -12.58 21.36 -19.26
CA GLY A 602 -12.72 22.49 -18.35
C GLY A 602 -13.77 22.23 -17.27
N ALA A 603 -14.23 23.29 -16.61
CA ALA A 603 -15.34 23.24 -15.66
C ALA A 603 -16.43 24.26 -16.04
N ASP A 604 -17.69 23.85 -15.91
CA ASP A 604 -18.87 24.68 -16.11
C ASP A 604 -19.65 24.75 -14.78
N GLY A 605 -19.75 25.96 -14.22
CA GLY A 605 -20.30 26.20 -12.89
C GLY A 605 -19.62 25.35 -11.81
N GLU A 606 -20.39 24.44 -11.21
CA GLU A 606 -19.97 23.49 -10.18
C GLU A 606 -19.78 22.07 -10.72
N SER A 607 -19.43 21.92 -12.00
CA SER A 607 -19.23 20.63 -12.67
C SER A 607 -17.97 20.60 -13.53
N ILE A 608 -17.26 19.48 -13.55
CA ILE A 608 -16.11 19.27 -14.43
C ILE A 608 -16.60 18.60 -15.71
N VAL A 609 -16.29 19.20 -16.86
CA VAL A 609 -16.71 18.72 -18.17
C VAL A 609 -15.61 17.82 -18.74
N ALA A 610 -15.84 16.51 -18.70
CA ALA A 610 -15.05 15.53 -19.43
C ALA A 610 -15.79 15.10 -20.71
N ARG A 611 -15.05 14.87 -21.80
CA ARG A 611 -15.58 14.40 -23.09
C ARG A 611 -14.87 13.12 -23.49
N ASP A 612 -15.61 12.03 -23.53
CA ASP A 612 -15.07 10.74 -23.96
C ASP A 612 -14.58 10.83 -25.41
N LEU A 613 -13.37 10.30 -25.65
CA LEU A 613 -12.74 10.08 -26.95
C LEU A 613 -12.93 8.61 -27.36
N PHE A 614 -12.80 7.70 -26.38
CA PHE A 614 -13.00 6.26 -26.52
C PHE A 614 -13.88 5.73 -25.39
N LEU A 615 -14.79 4.82 -25.76
CA LEU A 615 -15.70 4.12 -24.86
C LEU A 615 -15.68 2.62 -25.14
N LEU A 616 -15.66 1.78 -24.10
CA LEU A 616 -15.96 0.35 -24.23
C LEU A 616 -17.48 0.15 -24.13
N LYS A 617 -18.14 -0.17 -25.24
CA LYS A 617 -19.56 -0.53 -25.23
C LYS A 617 -19.74 -2.03 -24.94
N PRO A 618 -20.73 -2.45 -24.12
CA PRO A 618 -21.00 -3.85 -23.80
C PRO A 618 -21.73 -4.58 -24.94
N ASN A 619 -21.15 -4.54 -26.15
CA ASN A 619 -21.70 -5.14 -27.37
C ASN A 619 -21.21 -6.59 -27.51
N GLY A 620 -21.70 -7.49 -26.64
CA GLY A 620 -21.29 -8.90 -26.59
C GLY A 620 -20.29 -9.21 -25.46
N PRO A 621 -19.80 -10.46 -25.35
CA PRO A 621 -19.10 -10.96 -24.15
C PRO A 621 -17.84 -10.18 -23.76
N ALA A 622 -17.11 -9.66 -24.75
CA ALA A 622 -15.87 -8.89 -24.56
C ALA A 622 -16.07 -7.37 -24.64
N GLY A 623 -17.28 -6.91 -25.00
CA GLY A 623 -17.51 -5.53 -25.43
C GLY A 623 -16.76 -5.15 -26.72
N SER A 624 -16.88 -3.88 -27.12
CA SER A 624 -16.20 -3.30 -28.28
C SER A 624 -15.76 -1.87 -28.00
N PHE A 625 -14.50 -1.53 -28.26
CA PHE A 625 -14.03 -0.14 -28.18
C PHE A 625 -14.63 0.69 -29.31
N VAL A 626 -15.15 1.87 -28.98
CA VAL A 626 -15.83 2.79 -29.90
C VAL A 626 -15.25 4.18 -29.75
N ILE A 627 -14.86 4.78 -30.88
CA ILE A 627 -14.45 6.18 -30.99
C ILE A 627 -15.71 7.06 -30.97
N THR A 628 -15.68 8.19 -30.25
CA THR A 628 -16.84 9.09 -30.15
C THR A 628 -16.91 10.13 -31.29
N GLY A 629 -15.80 10.37 -32.00
CA GLY A 629 -15.65 11.42 -33.00
C GLY A 629 -15.50 12.83 -32.39
N HIS A 630 -15.34 12.95 -31.07
CA HIS A 630 -14.97 14.22 -30.45
C HIS A 630 -13.50 14.53 -30.75
N ARG A 631 -13.22 15.73 -31.27
CA ARG A 631 -11.86 16.17 -31.63
C ARG A 631 -11.21 16.90 -30.45
N PRO A 632 -10.14 16.35 -29.83
CA PRO A 632 -9.50 16.98 -28.67
C PRO A 632 -8.90 18.36 -28.99
N ALA A 633 -9.07 19.29 -28.04
CA ALA A 633 -8.47 20.61 -28.03
C ALA A 633 -6.93 20.57 -27.88
N PHE A 634 -6.36 19.50 -27.30
CA PHE A 634 -4.91 19.31 -27.22
C PHE A 634 -4.27 18.82 -28.54
N LEU A 635 -5.02 18.39 -29.56
CA LEU A 635 -4.42 17.89 -30.82
C LEU A 635 -3.46 18.89 -31.51
N PRO A 636 -3.76 20.21 -31.60
CA PRO A 636 -2.81 21.17 -32.17
C PRO A 636 -1.50 21.30 -31.38
N ARG A 637 -1.48 20.99 -30.08
CA ARG A 637 -0.26 20.92 -29.26
C ARG A 637 0.58 19.71 -29.68
N LEU A 638 -0.04 18.54 -29.86
CA LEU A 638 0.64 17.32 -30.33
C LEU A 638 1.17 17.47 -31.76
N ALA A 639 0.41 18.09 -32.66
CA ALA A 639 0.81 18.32 -34.05
C ALA A 639 2.04 19.23 -34.19
N ARG A 640 2.16 20.27 -33.34
CA ARG A 640 3.38 21.11 -33.27
C ARG A 640 4.63 20.35 -32.84
N LEU A 641 4.47 19.19 -32.20
CA LEU A 641 5.55 18.29 -31.79
C LEU A 641 5.77 17.13 -32.79
N GLY A 642 5.00 17.07 -33.88
CA GLY A 642 5.02 15.96 -34.84
C GLY A 642 4.48 14.63 -34.28
N LEU A 643 3.66 14.68 -33.22
CA LEU A 643 3.11 13.53 -32.51
C LEU A 643 1.68 13.16 -32.98
N ASP A 644 1.20 13.77 -34.05
CA ASP A 644 -0.14 13.65 -34.61
C ASP A 644 -0.29 12.59 -35.73
N GLN A 645 0.83 12.01 -36.19
CA GLN A 645 0.83 10.99 -37.24
C GLN A 645 -0.04 9.79 -36.84
N GLY A 646 -1.07 9.50 -37.64
CA GLY A 646 -2.04 8.44 -37.39
C GLY A 646 -3.08 8.73 -36.29
N LEU A 647 -3.04 9.89 -35.61
CA LEU A 647 -4.10 10.26 -34.65
C LEU A 647 -5.35 10.76 -35.37
N PHE A 648 -5.21 11.46 -36.50
CA PHE A 648 -6.36 12.00 -37.25
C PHE A 648 -7.19 10.94 -38.00
N ASP A 649 -6.63 9.75 -38.22
CA ASP A 649 -7.36 8.59 -38.75
C ASP A 649 -7.94 7.71 -37.64
N ALA A 650 -7.64 8.02 -36.38
CA ALA A 650 -7.93 7.23 -35.18
C ALA A 650 -8.92 7.89 -34.21
N ILE A 651 -9.32 9.15 -34.46
CA ILE A 651 -10.20 9.99 -33.63
C ILE A 651 -11.17 10.75 -34.53
#